data_AF-A0A954YWG1-F1
#
_entry.id   AF-A0A954YWG1-F1
#
_cell.length_a   1.000
_cell.length_b   1.000
_cell.length_c   1.000
_cell.angle_alpha   90.00
_cell.angle_beta   90.00
_cell.angle_gamma   90.00
#
_symmetry.space_group_name_H-M   'P 1'
#
loop_
_entity.id
_entity.type
_entity.pdbx_description
1 polymer ?
#
loop_
_entity_poly.entity_id
_entity_poly.type
_entity_poly.pdbx_seq_one_letter_code
_entity_poly.pdbx_strand_id
1 'polypeptide(L)'
;MALLSRRLSPYRPSGLTIVLLALSAPALAAPSQFYVSPDGDDANPGTIGQPFETIDRARLAVRGRLAAGITEDIWVYLRGGVYRIESPITFDALDSAPPGLFVHYAAYEDERPVISGGRLIDGWTDHGDGSWSTTVPGVTTGDWTFRELFVNGKRRQRARHPNSGFLQVAGPNPAVGENTRSTFSFAPGDLPTGTDLAGAEINMLHEWSTSRVTVANVDQVARTLTTAQPLGATPTVHSIFQTSDHPRYAVENHAALLDAPGEWFLDETNGELTYHALPGEFAPTAEVVAPIAKELLVARGDFSDGTPVRNLRFVNLSFEHSAWALPPDGYATWQSGYYEPRGLSPYELPAAVKFEVAEGCELLRTRVAHCGGWGVMLGAWCRNCSLVGSIVSDIAGNGVLVGEDRYRQVNNNTQWVINNWEQVAYNNRVTSNVIQDCGVVFQGCVGLWVGLTDRSNIQSNLIRRIPYIGITAGGFWDDRESPARELLIMNNRIQDTMQLMSDGGALYTIGLQPLSAIRSNLISGVPSAPGLAQNTGVFVDEGSTGFTILDNGIFDVDDALFKFHYAGANSLISNTMRLSSPGAEPYYFQPADEDNITRTGNVIIDPSSPPPGCEYPVCGEADSAGLLAEHTAWIYFDRDGDGVADFEDACVDRRPGDVSGDGDINGLDIAEMVRVLTGDVSDSDNYCAADTDGNGIVNPADADVFLQTLLQP
;
A
#
# COMPACT_ATOMS: atom_id res chain seq x y z
N MET A 1 55.38 81.45 34.66
CA MET A 1 55.82 81.63 36.07
C MET A 1 55.33 80.40 36.82
N ALA A 2 56.17 79.37 36.96
CA ALA A 2 57.15 79.19 38.03
C ALA A 2 56.53 78.52 39.28
N LEU A 3 57.13 77.36 39.59
CA LEU A 3 57.34 76.75 40.91
C LEU A 3 56.28 75.81 41.51
N LEU A 4 56.66 74.53 41.41
CA LEU A 4 56.60 73.50 42.45
C LEU A 4 56.40 74.01 43.90
N SER A 5 55.48 73.37 44.63
CA SER A 5 55.86 72.71 45.89
C SER A 5 54.88 71.61 46.29
N ARG A 6 55.46 70.45 46.61
CA ARG A 6 54.85 69.26 47.21
C ARG A 6 54.29 69.58 48.60
N ARG A 7 53.23 68.88 49.06
CA ARG A 7 53.28 67.64 49.88
C ARG A 7 51.99 67.48 50.71
N LEU A 8 51.29 66.34 50.57
CA LEU A 8 50.94 65.36 51.62
C LEU A 8 49.65 64.57 51.27
N SER A 9 49.78 63.24 51.31
CA SER A 9 48.75 62.21 51.14
C SER A 9 47.81 62.15 52.36
N PRO A 10 46.56 61.67 52.26
CA PRO A 10 46.32 60.22 52.31
C PRO A 10 45.20 59.70 51.39
N TYR A 11 45.28 58.39 51.13
CA TYR A 11 44.18 57.45 50.91
C TYR A 11 43.34 57.52 49.61
N ARG A 12 43.53 56.48 48.79
CA ARG A 12 42.65 56.07 47.69
C ARG A 12 41.33 55.53 48.24
N PRO A 13 40.17 55.93 47.69
CA PRO A 13 39.04 55.04 47.54
C PRO A 13 39.10 54.42 46.14
N SER A 14 39.16 53.10 46.10
CA SER A 14 39.10 52.27 44.91
C SER A 14 37.84 52.57 44.11
N GLY A 15 37.99 53.05 42.88
CA GLY A 15 36.89 53.17 41.93
C GLY A 15 36.36 51.78 41.59
N LEU A 16 35.11 51.52 41.94
CA LEU A 16 34.37 50.32 41.61
C LEU A 16 33.99 50.40 40.12
N THR A 17 34.84 49.87 39.24
CA THR A 17 34.47 49.59 37.85
C THR A 17 33.57 48.36 37.87
N ILE A 18 32.25 48.58 37.73
CA ILE A 18 31.29 47.49 37.48
C ILE A 18 31.56 47.00 36.05
N VAL A 19 32.37 45.95 35.93
CA VAL A 19 32.42 45.11 34.74
C VAL A 19 31.14 44.26 34.80
N LEU A 20 30.13 44.63 34.00
CA LEU A 20 29.06 43.69 33.68
C LEU A 20 29.71 42.55 32.87
N LEU A 21 30.13 41.49 33.55
CA LEU A 21 30.22 40.18 32.92
C LEU A 21 28.79 39.79 32.57
N ALA A 22 28.40 40.06 31.31
CA ALA A 22 27.32 39.30 30.71
C ALA A 22 27.77 37.84 30.72
N LEU A 23 27.30 37.07 31.72
CA LEU A 23 27.30 35.62 31.61
C LEU A 23 26.41 35.30 30.42
N SER A 24 27.02 35.15 29.25
CA SER A 24 26.45 34.37 28.17
C SER A 24 26.28 32.96 28.73
N ALA A 25 25.08 32.65 29.22
CA ALA A 25 24.68 31.28 29.42
C ALA A 25 25.01 30.53 28.12
N PRO A 26 25.69 29.38 28.16
CA PRO A 26 25.81 28.58 26.96
C PRO A 26 24.39 28.37 26.45
N ALA A 27 24.11 28.81 25.23
CA ALA A 27 22.84 28.49 24.60
C ALA A 27 22.77 26.97 24.63
N LEU A 28 21.87 26.41 25.46
CA LEU A 28 21.61 24.97 25.40
C LEU A 28 21.29 24.69 23.93
N ALA A 29 22.04 23.77 23.33
CA ALA A 29 21.75 23.31 21.98
C ALA A 29 20.27 22.92 21.97
N ALA A 30 19.50 23.62 21.14
CA ALA A 30 18.07 23.42 21.12
C ALA A 30 17.78 22.00 20.62
N PRO A 31 16.82 21.29 21.23
CA PRO A 31 16.70 19.85 21.07
C PRO A 31 16.51 19.46 19.60
N SER A 32 17.22 18.42 19.19
CA SER A 32 17.03 17.69 17.92
C SER A 32 16.17 16.45 18.11
N GLN A 33 15.70 16.19 19.33
CA GLN A 33 14.85 15.04 19.66
C GLN A 33 13.62 15.49 20.44
N PHE A 34 12.46 14.99 20.02
CA PHE A 34 11.18 15.12 20.71
C PHE A 34 10.59 13.74 20.96
N TYR A 35 9.77 13.61 22.00
CA TYR A 35 9.10 12.38 22.38
C TYR A 35 7.60 12.61 22.49
N VAL A 36 6.83 11.65 21.98
CA VAL A 36 5.36 11.64 22.03
C VAL A 36 4.92 10.32 22.66
N SER A 37 3.91 10.36 23.53
CA SER A 37 3.35 9.18 24.18
C SER A 37 1.84 9.35 24.37
N PRO A 38 1.02 8.30 24.24
CA PRO A 38 -0.42 8.40 24.52
C PRO A 38 -0.73 8.76 25.98
N ASP A 39 0.21 8.53 26.90
CA ASP A 39 0.12 8.91 28.32
C ASP A 39 0.84 10.25 28.61
N GLY A 40 1.23 10.99 27.56
CA GLY A 40 1.91 12.28 27.65
C GLY A 40 0.99 13.45 28.00
N ASP A 41 1.50 14.66 27.85
CA ASP A 41 0.74 15.91 28.00
C ASP A 41 1.30 16.95 27.02
N ASP A 42 0.46 17.61 26.23
CA ASP A 42 0.90 18.62 25.25
C ASP A 42 1.45 19.92 25.86
N ALA A 43 1.27 20.11 27.17
CA ALA A 43 1.94 21.15 27.95
C ALA A 43 3.40 20.80 28.29
N ASN A 44 3.81 19.54 28.17
CA ASN A 44 5.19 19.11 28.42
C ASN A 44 6.17 19.69 27.39
N PRO A 45 7.48 19.69 27.68
CA PRO A 45 8.51 20.14 26.74
C PRO A 45 8.84 19.14 25.61
N GLY A 46 8.26 17.92 25.62
CA GLY A 46 8.54 16.90 24.62
C GLY A 46 9.85 16.14 24.84
N THR A 47 10.29 16.02 26.09
CA THR A 47 11.49 15.23 26.47
C THR A 47 11.10 13.78 26.77
N ILE A 48 12.05 12.84 26.82
CA ILE A 48 11.74 11.43 27.11
C ILE A 48 10.99 11.23 28.44
N GLY A 49 11.32 12.03 29.47
CA GLY A 49 10.67 11.96 30.78
C GLY A 49 9.40 12.82 30.90
N GLN A 50 9.14 13.70 29.93
CA GLN A 50 7.95 14.54 29.84
C GLN A 50 7.58 14.67 28.36
N PRO A 51 7.02 13.62 27.75
CA PRO A 51 6.69 13.59 26.33
C PRO A 51 5.44 14.43 26.04
N PHE A 52 5.30 14.89 24.80
CA PHE A 52 4.03 15.40 24.30
C PHE A 52 2.97 14.29 24.28
N GLU A 53 1.69 14.65 24.32
CA GLU A 53 0.59 13.71 24.15
C GLU A 53 0.34 13.42 22.66
N THR A 54 0.37 14.47 21.83
CA THR A 54 -0.03 14.40 20.43
C THR A 54 1.13 14.58 19.46
N ILE A 55 1.01 13.91 18.31
CA ILE A 55 1.94 14.06 17.19
C ILE A 55 1.85 15.48 16.60
N ASP A 56 0.66 16.10 16.63
CA ASP A 56 0.47 17.47 16.16
C ASP A 56 1.26 18.48 17.01
N ARG A 57 1.26 18.30 18.34
CA ARG A 57 2.06 19.14 19.23
C ARG A 57 3.55 19.02 18.96
N ALA A 58 4.03 17.81 18.67
CA ALA A 58 5.42 17.58 18.26
C ALA A 58 5.74 18.25 16.93
N ARG A 59 4.85 18.12 15.92
CA ARG A 59 4.96 18.82 14.63
C ARG A 59 5.11 20.34 14.81
N LEU A 60 4.32 20.96 15.68
CA LEU A 60 4.45 22.39 15.98
C LEU A 60 5.80 22.74 16.64
N ALA A 61 6.34 21.86 17.49
CA ALA A 61 7.68 22.05 18.07
C ALA A 61 8.78 21.95 16.99
N VAL A 62 8.67 20.97 16.09
CA VAL A 62 9.55 20.80 14.92
C VAL A 62 9.54 22.04 14.04
N ARG A 63 8.37 22.60 13.71
CA ARG A 63 8.26 23.86 12.94
C ARG A 63 9.04 25.01 13.59
N GLY A 64 8.96 25.12 14.92
CA GLY A 64 9.74 26.11 15.67
C GLY A 64 11.26 25.91 15.52
N ARG A 65 11.73 24.66 15.43
CA ARG A 65 13.15 24.35 15.18
C ARG A 65 13.54 24.65 13.74
N LEU A 66 12.74 24.23 12.76
CA LEU A 66 12.96 24.50 11.34
C LEU A 66 13.05 26.00 11.06
N ALA A 67 12.13 26.80 11.62
CA ALA A 67 12.14 28.25 11.48
C ALA A 67 13.37 28.92 12.12
N ALA A 68 13.98 28.30 13.14
CA ALA A 68 15.21 28.78 13.78
C ALA A 68 16.48 28.37 13.01
N GLY A 69 16.36 27.50 11.99
CA GLY A 69 17.48 26.88 11.29
C GLY A 69 17.99 25.65 12.02
N ILE A 70 18.17 24.56 11.27
CA ILE A 70 18.69 23.28 11.77
C ILE A 70 20.00 22.95 11.05
N THR A 71 20.90 22.26 11.74
CA THR A 71 22.21 21.81 11.22
C THR A 71 22.39 20.29 11.30
N GLU A 72 21.39 19.61 11.84
CA GLU A 72 21.32 18.16 12.00
C GLU A 72 19.84 17.76 11.87
N ASP A 73 19.61 16.46 11.65
CA ASP A 73 18.27 15.90 11.56
C ASP A 73 17.46 16.13 12.85
N ILE A 74 16.14 16.22 12.72
CA ILE A 74 15.23 16.23 13.87
C ILE A 74 14.56 14.86 13.97
N TRP A 75 14.53 14.30 15.18
CA TRP A 75 13.84 13.06 15.49
C TRP A 75 12.65 13.30 16.40
N VAL A 76 11.49 12.77 16.02
CA VAL A 76 10.29 12.69 16.83
C VAL A 76 10.04 11.21 17.11
N TYR A 77 10.33 10.78 18.34
CA TYR A 77 10.15 9.42 18.78
C TYR A 77 8.75 9.21 19.37
N LEU A 78 7.98 8.31 18.76
CA LEU A 78 6.68 7.90 19.24
C LEU A 78 6.86 6.67 20.14
N ARG A 79 6.41 6.79 21.39
CA ARG A 79 6.35 5.67 22.32
C ARG A 79 5.25 4.68 21.92
N GLY A 80 5.35 3.45 22.38
CA GLY A 80 4.40 2.38 22.14
C GLY A 80 3.00 2.71 22.66
N GLY A 81 1.99 2.26 21.94
CA GLY A 81 0.58 2.49 22.26
C GLY A 81 -0.21 2.99 21.05
N VAL A 82 -1.50 3.26 21.26
CA VAL A 82 -2.44 3.64 20.20
C VAL A 82 -2.75 5.13 20.29
N TYR A 83 -2.37 5.87 19.26
CA TYR A 83 -2.66 7.29 19.06
C TYR A 83 -3.95 7.41 18.25
N ARG A 84 -5.07 7.59 18.95
CA ARG A 84 -6.39 7.71 18.31
C ARG A 84 -6.60 9.11 17.76
N ILE A 85 -6.93 9.20 16.47
CA ILE A 85 -7.18 10.44 15.76
C ILE A 85 -8.54 10.40 15.07
N GLU A 86 -9.20 11.56 14.99
CA GLU A 86 -10.47 11.71 14.27
C GLU A 86 -10.31 12.46 12.94
N SER A 87 -9.12 13.03 12.72
CA SER A 87 -8.73 13.79 11.54
C SER A 87 -7.25 13.53 11.22
N PRO A 88 -6.84 13.63 9.95
CA PRO A 88 -5.47 13.33 9.54
C PRO A 88 -4.45 14.25 10.20
N ILE A 89 -3.25 13.72 10.46
CA ILE A 89 -2.06 14.52 10.75
C ILE A 89 -1.55 15.05 9.41
N THR A 90 -1.68 16.35 9.19
CA THR A 90 -1.27 16.99 7.95
C THR A 90 0.13 17.59 8.08
N PHE A 91 0.99 17.39 7.10
CA PHE A 91 2.28 18.05 6.96
C PHE A 91 2.25 18.92 5.70
N ASP A 92 2.76 20.15 5.81
CA ASP A 92 2.85 21.10 4.71
C ASP A 92 4.29 21.61 4.52
N ALA A 93 4.48 22.58 3.63
CA ALA A 93 5.79 23.13 3.32
C ALA A 93 6.57 23.65 4.56
N LEU A 94 5.89 24.07 5.64
CA LEU A 94 6.52 24.53 6.89
C LEU A 94 7.16 23.40 7.69
N ASP A 95 6.82 22.14 7.39
CA ASP A 95 7.40 20.96 8.02
C ASP A 95 8.66 20.45 7.29
N SER A 96 9.02 21.09 6.18
CA SER A 96 10.12 20.65 5.31
C SER A 96 11.49 20.84 5.95
N ALA A 97 12.30 19.78 5.94
CA ALA A 97 13.73 19.91 6.24
C ALA A 97 14.49 20.55 5.05
N PRO A 98 15.60 21.27 5.29
CA PRO A 98 16.45 21.77 4.22
C PRO A 98 17.18 20.61 3.50
N PRO A 99 17.72 20.84 2.28
CA PRO A 99 18.44 19.81 1.54
C PRO A 99 19.57 19.17 2.35
N GLY A 100 19.63 17.84 2.32
CA GLY A 100 20.63 17.05 3.04
C GLY A 100 20.32 16.74 4.51
N LEU A 101 19.20 17.27 5.05
CA LEU A 101 18.68 16.94 6.38
C LEU A 101 17.26 16.40 6.28
N PHE A 102 16.83 15.69 7.32
CA PHE A 102 15.51 15.07 7.43
C PHE A 102 14.82 15.41 8.77
N VAL A 103 13.48 15.37 8.75
CA VAL A 103 12.66 15.22 9.96
C VAL A 103 12.13 13.79 9.99
N HIS A 104 12.47 13.07 11.06
CA HIS A 104 12.06 11.69 11.29
C HIS A 104 10.92 11.65 12.30
N TYR A 105 9.83 10.96 11.97
CA TYR A 105 8.81 10.49 12.89
C TYR A 105 8.98 8.98 13.00
N ALA A 106 9.55 8.53 14.11
CA ALA A 106 10.01 7.15 14.26
C ALA A 106 9.45 6.51 15.52
N ALA A 107 9.26 5.19 15.52
CA ALA A 107 9.09 4.46 16.77
C ALA A 107 10.31 4.66 17.68
N TYR A 108 10.07 4.71 18.99
CA TYR A 108 11.13 4.68 19.98
C TYR A 108 11.64 3.25 20.17
N GLU A 109 12.90 2.99 19.81
CA GLU A 109 13.50 1.65 19.90
C GLU A 109 12.63 0.58 19.21
N ASP A 110 12.34 -0.53 19.89
CA ASP A 110 11.52 -1.64 19.39
C ASP A 110 10.02 -1.49 19.73
N GLU A 111 9.61 -0.32 20.25
CA GLU A 111 8.20 -0.06 20.59
C GLU A 111 7.35 0.01 19.30
N ARG A 112 6.04 -0.25 19.45
CA ARG A 112 5.10 -0.36 18.31
C ARG A 112 3.98 0.68 18.40
N PRO A 113 4.22 1.93 17.98
CA PRO A 113 3.19 2.96 17.92
C PRO A 113 2.18 2.69 16.79
N VAL A 114 0.90 2.81 17.11
CA VAL A 114 -0.21 2.71 16.13
C VAL A 114 -0.93 4.04 16.06
N ILE A 115 -0.87 4.71 14.91
CA ILE A 115 -1.73 5.85 14.59
C ILE A 115 -3.04 5.26 14.07
N SER A 116 -4.11 5.41 14.85
CA SER A 116 -5.40 4.83 14.53
C SER A 116 -6.49 5.87 14.29
N GLY A 117 -7.16 5.77 13.15
CA GLY A 117 -8.37 6.52 12.84
C GLY A 117 -9.64 5.93 13.46
N GLY A 118 -9.50 4.95 14.36
CA GLY A 118 -10.59 4.16 14.92
C GLY A 118 -11.02 4.60 16.31
N ARG A 119 -12.32 4.48 16.57
CA ARG A 119 -12.93 4.64 17.89
C ARG A 119 -13.25 3.27 18.48
N LEU A 120 -13.04 3.13 19.78
CA LEU A 120 -13.46 1.95 20.53
C LEU A 120 -14.98 1.96 20.69
N ILE A 121 -15.58 0.78 20.62
CA ILE A 121 -16.98 0.55 20.91
C ILE A 121 -17.07 -0.36 22.14
N ASP A 122 -17.69 0.13 23.20
CA ASP A 122 -17.90 -0.57 24.46
C ASP A 122 -19.40 -0.75 24.77
N GLY A 123 -19.73 -1.10 26.03
CA GLY A 123 -21.13 -1.19 26.47
C GLY A 123 -21.90 -2.43 26.00
N TRP A 124 -21.20 -3.48 25.58
CA TRP A 124 -21.78 -4.69 25.01
C TRP A 124 -22.61 -5.50 26.01
N THR A 125 -23.78 -5.95 25.54
CA THR A 125 -24.70 -6.87 26.23
C THR A 125 -24.66 -8.23 25.56
N ASP A 126 -24.43 -9.29 26.34
CA ASP A 126 -24.51 -10.69 25.91
C ASP A 126 -25.97 -11.15 25.88
N HIS A 127 -26.42 -11.69 24.75
CA HIS A 127 -27.77 -12.24 24.61
C HIS A 127 -27.85 -13.74 24.94
N GLY A 128 -26.71 -14.40 25.19
CA GLY A 128 -26.62 -15.80 25.60
C GLY A 128 -26.75 -16.83 24.47
N ASP A 129 -26.90 -16.38 23.23
CA ASP A 129 -26.97 -17.20 22.01
C ASP A 129 -25.74 -17.04 21.10
N GLY A 130 -24.73 -16.30 21.56
CA GLY A 130 -23.54 -15.94 20.77
C GLY A 130 -23.63 -14.56 20.12
N SER A 131 -24.78 -13.90 20.14
CA SER A 131 -24.92 -12.52 19.71
C SER A 131 -24.67 -11.53 20.87
N TRP A 132 -24.12 -10.39 20.51
CA TRP A 132 -23.84 -9.26 21.40
C TRP A 132 -24.37 -7.98 20.77
N SER A 133 -24.91 -7.07 21.56
CA SER A 133 -25.26 -5.73 21.05
C SER A 133 -24.90 -4.59 21.98
N THR A 134 -24.79 -3.40 21.40
CA THR A 134 -24.55 -2.14 22.11
C THR A 134 -25.19 -0.98 21.33
N THR A 135 -25.47 0.13 22.01
CA THR A 135 -25.91 1.37 21.36
C THR A 135 -24.69 2.25 21.08
N VAL A 136 -24.53 2.69 19.84
CA VAL A 136 -23.40 3.51 19.40
C VAL A 136 -23.82 4.98 19.30
N PRO A 137 -23.30 5.88 20.17
CA PRO A 137 -23.62 7.31 20.10
C PRO A 137 -23.21 7.94 18.77
N GLY A 138 -24.04 8.83 18.23
CA GLY A 138 -23.78 9.56 16.98
C GLY A 138 -24.28 8.85 15.72
N VAL A 139 -24.69 7.58 15.79
CA VAL A 139 -25.22 6.85 14.63
C VAL A 139 -26.58 7.40 14.19
N THR A 140 -27.53 7.56 15.12
CA THR A 140 -28.90 8.04 14.82
C THR A 140 -28.95 9.49 14.34
N THR A 141 -27.92 10.28 14.64
CA THR A 141 -27.78 11.67 14.16
C THR A 141 -27.01 11.76 12.84
N GLY A 142 -26.39 10.67 12.38
CA GLY A 142 -25.53 10.63 11.21
C GLY A 142 -24.12 11.20 11.45
N ASP A 143 -23.76 11.51 12.70
CA ASP A 143 -22.43 12.05 13.07
C ASP A 143 -21.34 10.97 12.96
N TRP A 144 -21.71 9.70 13.07
CA TRP A 144 -20.80 8.58 12.91
C TRP A 144 -21.45 7.44 12.14
N THR A 145 -20.94 7.18 10.94
CA THR A 145 -21.30 6.02 10.11
C THR A 145 -20.01 5.28 9.75
N PHE A 146 -20.10 3.95 9.67
CA PHE A 146 -18.95 3.10 9.34
C PHE A 146 -19.41 1.83 8.65
N ARG A 147 -18.51 1.24 7.85
CA ARG A 147 -18.78 0.03 7.06
C ARG A 147 -17.84 -1.10 7.40
N GLU A 148 -16.92 -0.86 8.32
CA GLU A 148 -15.91 -1.78 8.81
C GLU A 148 -16.03 -1.90 10.32
N LEU A 149 -15.91 -3.13 10.80
CA LEU A 149 -15.81 -3.44 12.22
C LEU A 149 -14.63 -4.38 12.42
N PHE A 150 -13.79 -4.08 13.40
CA PHE A 150 -12.63 -4.89 13.76
C PHE A 150 -12.83 -5.40 15.18
N VAL A 151 -12.65 -6.71 15.37
CA VAL A 151 -12.72 -7.36 16.68
C VAL A 151 -11.37 -8.03 16.93
N ASN A 152 -10.66 -7.56 17.97
CA ASN A 152 -9.31 -7.99 18.34
C ASN A 152 -8.32 -7.92 17.16
N GLY A 153 -8.31 -6.78 16.46
CA GLY A 153 -7.41 -6.53 15.33
C GLY A 153 -7.73 -7.29 14.03
N LYS A 154 -8.93 -7.88 13.93
CA LYS A 154 -9.36 -8.61 12.72
C LYS A 154 -10.68 -8.06 12.20
N ARG A 155 -10.75 -7.81 10.89
CA ARG A 155 -11.98 -7.39 10.21
C ARG A 155 -13.08 -8.43 10.36
N ARG A 156 -14.31 -7.98 10.61
CA ARG A 156 -15.51 -8.82 10.65
C ARG A 156 -16.40 -8.56 9.46
N GLN A 157 -17.07 -9.62 9.03
CA GLN A 157 -17.92 -9.60 7.86
C GLN A 157 -19.17 -8.79 8.17
N ARG A 158 -19.49 -7.78 7.37
CA ARG A 158 -20.80 -7.15 7.46
C ARG A 158 -21.85 -8.18 7.03
N ALA A 159 -22.93 -8.31 7.79
CA ALA A 159 -23.98 -9.31 7.59
C ALA A 159 -24.38 -9.40 6.11
N ARG A 160 -24.30 -10.61 5.54
CA ARG A 160 -24.45 -10.80 4.09
C ARG A 160 -25.07 -12.14 3.74
N HIS A 161 -25.62 -12.20 2.54
CA HIS A 161 -26.04 -13.43 1.91
C HIS A 161 -25.54 -13.52 0.45
N PRO A 162 -25.00 -14.66 0.03
CA PRO A 162 -24.69 -15.83 0.85
C PRO A 162 -23.51 -15.51 1.79
N ASN A 163 -23.39 -16.23 2.90
CA ASN A 163 -22.38 -15.96 3.93
C ASN A 163 -20.94 -16.17 3.39
N SER A 164 -20.80 -16.91 2.29
CA SER A 164 -19.57 -17.10 1.53
C SER A 164 -19.87 -17.21 0.03
N GLY A 165 -18.93 -16.81 -0.82
CA GLY A 165 -19.10 -16.85 -2.27
C GLY A 165 -20.09 -15.80 -2.79
N PHE A 166 -20.68 -16.05 -3.96
CA PHE A 166 -21.64 -15.15 -4.62
C PHE A 166 -22.76 -15.97 -5.26
N LEU A 167 -23.96 -15.40 -5.34
CA LEU A 167 -25.08 -15.90 -6.13
C LEU A 167 -24.90 -15.51 -7.59
N GLN A 168 -25.73 -16.09 -8.47
CA GLN A 168 -25.78 -15.73 -9.88
C GLN A 168 -27.17 -15.20 -10.25
N VAL A 169 -27.21 -14.13 -11.03
CA VAL A 169 -28.47 -13.61 -11.57
C VAL A 169 -29.12 -14.67 -12.47
N ALA A 170 -30.40 -14.96 -12.26
CA ALA A 170 -31.12 -15.98 -13.02
C ALA A 170 -31.52 -15.50 -14.43
N GLY A 171 -31.65 -14.19 -14.61
CA GLY A 171 -31.94 -13.55 -15.90
C GLY A 171 -32.59 -12.18 -15.76
N PRO A 172 -32.97 -11.54 -16.87
CA PRO A 172 -33.61 -10.24 -16.84
C PRO A 172 -34.98 -10.29 -16.15
N ASN A 173 -35.45 -9.16 -15.63
CA ASN A 173 -36.80 -9.04 -15.09
C ASN A 173 -37.84 -9.04 -16.25
N PRO A 174 -38.74 -10.03 -16.34
CA PRO A 174 -39.67 -10.14 -17.47
C PRO A 174 -40.73 -9.04 -17.49
N ALA A 175 -40.99 -8.35 -16.37
CA ALA A 175 -42.05 -7.35 -16.26
C ALA A 175 -41.64 -5.96 -16.80
N VAL A 176 -40.34 -5.68 -16.90
CA VAL A 176 -39.83 -4.33 -17.20
C VAL A 176 -38.99 -4.27 -18.49
N GLY A 177 -38.87 -5.39 -19.23
CA GLY A 177 -38.20 -5.42 -20.54
C GLY A 177 -36.74 -4.95 -20.48
N GLU A 178 -36.40 -3.91 -21.23
CA GLU A 178 -35.04 -3.37 -21.44
C GLU A 178 -34.41 -2.64 -20.22
N ASN A 179 -34.98 -2.72 -19.01
CA ASN A 179 -34.30 -2.17 -17.82
C ASN A 179 -33.14 -3.08 -17.40
N THR A 180 -31.97 -2.81 -17.96
CA THR A 180 -30.77 -3.65 -17.76
C THR A 180 -29.91 -3.24 -16.57
N ARG A 181 -30.31 -2.26 -15.75
CA ARG A 181 -29.43 -1.68 -14.70
C ARG A 181 -30.04 -1.55 -13.32
N SER A 182 -31.33 -1.76 -13.18
CA SER A 182 -31.98 -1.53 -11.87
C SER A 182 -32.76 -2.73 -11.36
N THR A 183 -32.90 -3.79 -12.17
CA THR A 183 -33.67 -4.96 -11.74
C THR A 183 -33.25 -6.22 -12.50
N PHE A 184 -33.36 -7.36 -11.81
CA PHE A 184 -33.11 -8.68 -12.39
C PHE A 184 -33.94 -9.73 -11.66
N SER A 185 -34.01 -10.92 -12.25
CA SER A 185 -34.64 -12.11 -11.65
C SER A 185 -33.60 -12.92 -10.88
N PHE A 186 -33.95 -13.40 -9.69
CA PHE A 186 -33.12 -14.31 -8.88
C PHE A 186 -33.70 -15.74 -8.87
N ALA A 187 -32.87 -16.74 -8.54
CA ALA A 187 -33.29 -18.13 -8.56
C ALA A 187 -34.10 -18.50 -7.29
N PRO A 188 -34.99 -19.52 -7.37
CA PRO A 188 -35.73 -19.96 -6.20
C PRO A 188 -34.79 -20.39 -5.05
N GLY A 189 -34.92 -19.74 -3.89
CA GLY A 189 -34.11 -20.05 -2.70
C GLY A 189 -32.85 -19.19 -2.54
N ASP A 190 -32.53 -18.31 -3.49
CA ASP A 190 -31.35 -17.43 -3.42
C ASP A 190 -31.41 -16.41 -2.29
N LEU A 191 -32.61 -15.93 -1.94
CA LEU A 191 -32.80 -14.87 -0.93
C LEU A 191 -33.74 -15.37 0.18
N PRO A 192 -33.51 -14.96 1.45
CA PRO A 192 -34.40 -15.33 2.57
C PRO A 192 -35.87 -14.96 2.30
N THR A 193 -36.76 -15.94 2.44
CA THR A 193 -38.20 -15.74 2.20
C THR A 193 -38.89 -15.10 3.40
N GLY A 194 -39.88 -14.24 3.14
CA GLY A 194 -40.71 -13.64 4.20
C GLY A 194 -40.09 -12.43 4.90
N THR A 195 -38.94 -11.97 4.43
CA THR A 195 -38.28 -10.76 4.91
C THR A 195 -38.32 -9.68 3.84
N ASP A 196 -38.61 -8.44 4.24
CA ASP A 196 -38.31 -7.25 3.45
C ASP A 196 -36.80 -6.99 3.51
N LEU A 197 -36.16 -6.86 2.35
CA LEU A 197 -34.72 -6.53 2.22
C LEU A 197 -34.51 -5.12 1.69
N ALA A 198 -35.54 -4.27 1.68
CA ALA A 198 -35.38 -2.85 1.38
C ALA A 198 -34.36 -2.23 2.35
N GLY A 199 -33.44 -1.42 1.80
CA GLY A 199 -32.33 -0.84 2.58
C GLY A 199 -31.08 -1.74 2.68
N ALA A 200 -31.18 -3.03 2.34
CA ALA A 200 -29.99 -3.87 2.13
C ALA A 200 -29.14 -3.33 0.96
N GLU A 201 -27.90 -3.80 0.82
CA GLU A 201 -26.99 -3.39 -0.24
C GLU A 201 -26.70 -4.53 -1.20
N ILE A 202 -26.85 -4.32 -2.50
CA ILE A 202 -26.31 -5.23 -3.52
C ILE A 202 -24.81 -4.99 -3.65
N ASN A 203 -24.01 -6.06 -3.70
CA ASN A 203 -22.67 -6.06 -4.25
C ASN A 203 -22.67 -6.92 -5.53
N MET A 204 -22.52 -6.29 -6.69
CA MET A 204 -22.52 -6.98 -7.99
C MET A 204 -21.15 -6.88 -8.67
N LEU A 205 -20.69 -8.01 -9.21
CA LEU A 205 -19.46 -8.12 -9.97
C LEU A 205 -19.77 -8.07 -11.49
N HIS A 206 -19.07 -7.19 -12.19
CA HIS A 206 -19.13 -6.94 -13.63
C HIS A 206 -17.75 -7.20 -14.26
N GLU A 207 -17.33 -8.47 -14.36
CA GLU A 207 -15.97 -8.87 -14.79
C GLU A 207 -14.84 -8.14 -14.04
N TRP A 208 -14.35 -7.01 -14.55
CA TRP A 208 -13.31 -6.16 -13.93
C TRP A 208 -13.85 -5.08 -12.99
N SER A 209 -15.17 -4.82 -13.01
CA SER A 209 -15.83 -3.73 -12.29
C SER A 209 -16.78 -4.26 -11.21
N THR A 210 -17.12 -3.43 -10.21
CA THR A 210 -18.10 -3.73 -9.17
C THR A 210 -19.08 -2.59 -8.99
N SER A 211 -20.33 -2.93 -8.67
CA SER A 211 -21.37 -1.97 -8.31
C SER A 211 -21.93 -2.29 -6.93
N ARG A 212 -22.08 -1.26 -6.10
CA ARG A 212 -22.72 -1.33 -4.78
C ARG A 212 -23.84 -0.32 -4.65
N VAL A 213 -25.08 -0.79 -4.52
CA VAL A 213 -26.28 0.06 -4.49
C VAL A 213 -27.33 -0.51 -3.55
N THR A 214 -28.06 0.35 -2.85
CA THR A 214 -29.16 -0.03 -1.97
C THR A 214 -30.29 -0.74 -2.73
N VAL A 215 -30.89 -1.75 -2.11
CA VAL A 215 -32.07 -2.48 -2.56
C VAL A 215 -33.32 -1.65 -2.25
N ALA A 216 -34.17 -1.44 -3.25
CA ALA A 216 -35.47 -0.79 -3.08
C ALA A 216 -36.59 -1.79 -2.79
N ASN A 217 -36.58 -2.94 -3.45
CA ASN A 217 -37.64 -3.94 -3.31
C ASN A 217 -37.17 -5.34 -3.72
N VAL A 218 -37.68 -6.35 -3.03
CA VAL A 218 -37.58 -7.77 -3.41
C VAL A 218 -39.00 -8.34 -3.53
N ASP A 219 -39.41 -8.67 -4.75
CA ASP A 219 -40.66 -9.39 -4.98
C ASP A 219 -40.39 -10.90 -4.95
N GLN A 220 -40.75 -11.55 -3.85
CA GLN A 220 -40.57 -12.98 -3.64
C GLN A 220 -41.46 -13.86 -4.57
N VAL A 221 -42.60 -13.33 -5.03
CA VAL A 221 -43.53 -14.07 -5.91
C VAL A 221 -43.04 -14.01 -7.35
N ALA A 222 -42.68 -12.82 -7.83
CA ALA A 222 -42.09 -12.63 -9.14
C ALA A 222 -40.63 -13.07 -9.21
N ARG A 223 -39.97 -13.22 -8.05
CA ARG A 223 -38.53 -13.45 -7.86
C ARG A 223 -37.67 -12.39 -8.54
N THR A 224 -37.99 -11.14 -8.26
CA THR A 224 -37.24 -10.00 -8.82
C THR A 224 -36.68 -9.13 -7.70
N LEU A 225 -35.46 -8.66 -7.90
CA LEU A 225 -34.83 -7.66 -7.06
C LEU A 225 -34.77 -6.35 -7.84
N THR A 226 -35.03 -5.23 -7.17
CA THR A 226 -34.94 -3.88 -7.73
C THR A 226 -34.06 -3.01 -6.84
N THR A 227 -33.08 -2.33 -7.42
CA THR A 227 -32.20 -1.39 -6.73
C THR A 227 -32.83 0.00 -6.67
N ALA A 228 -32.51 0.77 -5.62
CA ALA A 228 -33.00 2.13 -5.41
C ALA A 228 -32.42 3.14 -6.40
N GLN A 229 -31.21 2.87 -6.88
CA GLN A 229 -30.57 3.61 -7.96
C GLN A 229 -30.14 2.63 -9.06
N PRO A 230 -29.97 3.09 -10.31
CA PRO A 230 -29.35 2.27 -11.34
C PRO A 230 -27.93 1.85 -10.92
N LEU A 231 -27.53 0.66 -11.31
CA LEU A 231 -26.13 0.21 -11.28
C LEU A 231 -25.40 1.01 -12.36
N GLY A 232 -24.36 1.72 -11.96
CA GLY A 232 -23.75 2.73 -12.81
C GLY A 232 -24.64 3.93 -13.13
N ALA A 233 -24.03 4.94 -13.71
CA ALA A 233 -24.59 6.13 -14.35
C ALA A 233 -24.44 6.00 -15.87
N THR A 234 -23.48 5.18 -16.34
CA THR A 234 -23.25 4.95 -17.77
C THR A 234 -23.91 3.63 -18.22
N PRO A 235 -24.87 3.67 -19.16
CA PRO A 235 -25.68 2.51 -19.50
C PRO A 235 -24.92 1.32 -20.10
N THR A 236 -23.81 1.56 -20.79
CA THR A 236 -23.07 0.49 -21.46
C THR A 236 -22.30 -0.33 -20.45
N VAL A 237 -21.39 0.29 -19.67
CA VAL A 237 -20.42 -0.40 -18.79
C VAL A 237 -21.03 -1.11 -17.58
N HIS A 238 -22.14 -0.60 -17.04
CA HIS A 238 -22.75 -1.16 -15.82
C HIS A 238 -24.08 -1.85 -16.08
N SER A 239 -24.39 -2.17 -17.33
CA SER A 239 -25.52 -3.05 -17.66
C SER A 239 -25.28 -4.43 -17.07
N ILE A 240 -26.26 -4.94 -16.33
CA ILE A 240 -26.21 -6.21 -15.58
C ILE A 240 -25.73 -7.34 -16.49
N PHE A 241 -26.28 -7.41 -17.70
CA PHE A 241 -26.02 -8.49 -18.65
C PHE A 241 -25.01 -8.12 -19.75
N GLN A 242 -24.20 -7.07 -19.57
CA GLN A 242 -23.25 -6.66 -20.61
C GLN A 242 -22.12 -7.68 -20.78
N THR A 243 -21.57 -8.13 -19.65
CA THR A 243 -20.35 -8.94 -19.60
C THR A 243 -20.59 -10.38 -19.17
N SER A 244 -21.85 -10.74 -18.86
CA SER A 244 -22.26 -12.11 -18.54
C SER A 244 -23.78 -12.24 -18.61
N ASP A 245 -24.29 -13.41 -19.01
CA ASP A 245 -25.72 -13.73 -18.90
C ASP A 245 -26.14 -13.99 -17.44
N HIS A 246 -25.18 -14.32 -16.57
CA HIS A 246 -25.38 -14.71 -15.18
C HIS A 246 -24.35 -14.02 -14.26
N PRO A 247 -24.33 -12.69 -14.21
CA PRO A 247 -23.40 -11.95 -13.35
C PRO A 247 -23.56 -12.35 -11.88
N ARG A 248 -22.46 -12.24 -11.14
CA ARG A 248 -22.38 -12.65 -9.74
C ARG A 248 -22.79 -11.51 -8.82
N TYR A 249 -23.55 -11.81 -7.77
CA TYR A 249 -23.97 -10.82 -6.79
C TYR A 249 -24.05 -11.38 -5.37
N ALA A 250 -24.03 -10.48 -4.39
CA ALA A 250 -24.36 -10.74 -3.00
C ALA A 250 -25.26 -9.62 -2.47
N VAL A 251 -25.95 -9.87 -1.37
CA VAL A 251 -26.73 -8.87 -0.63
C VAL A 251 -26.11 -8.71 0.75
N GLU A 252 -25.87 -7.49 1.21
CA GLU A 252 -25.20 -7.15 2.46
C GLU A 252 -26.02 -6.14 3.27
N ASN A 253 -25.62 -5.88 4.51
CA ASN A 253 -26.13 -4.80 5.34
C ASN A 253 -27.64 -4.87 5.68
N HIS A 254 -28.09 -5.99 6.24
CA HIS A 254 -29.46 -6.07 6.72
C HIS A 254 -29.57 -7.03 7.91
N ALA A 255 -30.40 -6.70 8.91
CA ALA A 255 -30.56 -7.49 10.14
C ALA A 255 -30.94 -8.95 9.84
N ALA A 256 -31.78 -9.17 8.82
CA ALA A 256 -32.21 -10.52 8.43
C ALA A 256 -31.12 -11.38 7.78
N LEU A 257 -29.96 -10.79 7.47
CA LEU A 257 -28.78 -11.49 6.94
C LEU A 257 -27.72 -11.71 8.02
N LEU A 258 -27.97 -11.28 9.26
CA LEU A 258 -27.09 -11.54 10.40
C LEU A 258 -27.37 -12.95 10.93
N ASP A 259 -26.81 -13.97 10.27
CA ASP A 259 -27.16 -15.36 10.54
C ASP A 259 -25.96 -16.30 10.72
N ALA A 260 -24.73 -15.82 10.51
CA ALA A 260 -23.50 -16.57 10.76
C ALA A 260 -22.59 -15.94 11.84
N PRO A 261 -21.87 -16.77 12.62
CA PRO A 261 -20.79 -16.30 13.46
C PRO A 261 -19.72 -15.54 12.66
N GLY A 262 -19.26 -14.42 13.20
CA GLY A 262 -18.32 -13.51 12.54
C GLY A 262 -18.99 -12.34 11.82
N GLU A 263 -20.33 -12.32 11.75
CA GLU A 263 -21.08 -11.25 11.11
C GLU A 263 -21.54 -10.14 12.05
N TRP A 264 -21.68 -8.92 11.54
CA TRP A 264 -22.25 -7.78 12.27
C TRP A 264 -23.23 -6.96 11.43
N PHE A 265 -24.14 -6.27 12.11
CA PHE A 265 -25.10 -5.35 11.51
C PHE A 265 -25.25 -4.10 12.39
N LEU A 266 -25.26 -2.92 11.76
CA LEU A 266 -25.54 -1.64 12.40
C LEU A 266 -26.93 -1.16 11.97
N ASP A 267 -27.87 -1.13 12.91
CA ASP A 267 -29.16 -0.48 12.72
C ASP A 267 -28.99 1.03 12.87
N GLU A 268 -28.82 1.72 11.75
CA GLU A 268 -28.66 3.18 11.74
C GLU A 268 -29.89 3.94 12.24
N THR A 269 -31.08 3.32 12.24
CA THR A 269 -32.33 3.94 12.71
C THR A 269 -32.37 4.01 14.23
N ASN A 270 -31.95 2.92 14.90
CA ASN A 270 -31.98 2.81 16.35
C ASN A 270 -30.61 3.04 17.00
N GLY A 271 -29.53 3.11 16.21
CA GLY A 271 -28.16 3.22 16.68
C GLY A 271 -27.63 1.95 17.35
N GLU A 272 -28.25 0.80 17.09
CA GLU A 272 -27.85 -0.48 17.69
C GLU A 272 -26.87 -1.22 16.77
N LEU A 273 -25.70 -1.57 17.31
CA LEU A 273 -24.74 -2.44 16.66
C LEU A 273 -24.88 -3.84 17.25
N THR A 274 -25.10 -4.83 16.39
CA THR A 274 -25.19 -6.24 16.77
C THR A 274 -24.05 -7.02 16.10
N TYR A 275 -23.37 -7.86 16.88
CA TYR A 275 -22.30 -8.75 16.43
C TYR A 275 -22.63 -10.19 16.82
N HIS A 276 -22.69 -11.10 15.84
CA HIS A 276 -22.79 -12.53 16.08
C HIS A 276 -21.37 -13.07 16.23
N ALA A 277 -20.94 -13.32 17.46
CA ALA A 277 -19.55 -13.63 17.76
C ALA A 277 -19.10 -14.98 17.22
N LEU A 278 -17.86 -15.03 16.75
CA LEU A 278 -17.18 -16.31 16.58
C LEU A 278 -17.06 -17.03 17.93
N PRO A 279 -17.19 -18.36 17.99
CA PRO A 279 -17.08 -19.11 19.24
C PRO A 279 -15.78 -18.78 20.01
N GLY A 280 -15.92 -18.25 21.22
CA GLY A 280 -14.81 -17.90 22.11
C GLY A 280 -14.08 -16.60 21.79
N GLU A 281 -14.52 -15.82 20.81
CA GLU A 281 -13.86 -14.57 20.42
C GLU A 281 -14.24 -13.37 21.29
N PHE A 282 -15.49 -13.33 21.74
CA PHE A 282 -16.02 -12.18 22.46
C PHE A 282 -16.00 -12.41 23.97
N ALA A 283 -15.58 -11.37 24.68
CA ALA A 283 -15.56 -11.26 26.14
C ALA A 283 -15.73 -9.77 26.50
N PRO A 284 -16.02 -9.43 27.77
CA PRO A 284 -16.09 -8.02 28.19
C PRO A 284 -14.81 -7.20 27.93
N THR A 285 -13.68 -7.85 27.65
CA THR A 285 -12.39 -7.23 27.32
C THR A 285 -12.07 -7.22 25.83
N ALA A 286 -12.98 -7.68 24.96
CA ALA A 286 -12.76 -7.69 23.53
C ALA A 286 -12.59 -6.25 23.02
N GLU A 287 -11.55 -6.03 22.22
CA GLU A 287 -11.33 -4.74 21.59
C GLU A 287 -12.18 -4.69 20.31
N VAL A 288 -13.20 -3.82 20.31
CA VAL A 288 -14.02 -3.57 19.13
C VAL A 288 -13.76 -2.16 18.62
N VAL A 289 -13.33 -2.05 17.37
CA VAL A 289 -12.96 -0.78 16.73
C VAL A 289 -13.80 -0.57 15.47
N ALA A 290 -14.32 0.64 15.30
CA ALA A 290 -14.87 1.10 14.03
C ALA A 290 -14.18 2.41 13.61
N PRO A 291 -13.91 2.61 12.30
CA PRO A 291 -13.17 3.75 11.82
C PRO A 291 -14.00 5.05 11.84
N ILE A 292 -13.32 6.19 11.96
CA ILE A 292 -13.92 7.53 11.80
C ILE A 292 -13.07 8.46 10.93
N ALA A 293 -11.74 8.47 11.08
CA ALA A 293 -10.89 9.33 10.28
C ALA A 293 -10.72 8.77 8.87
N LYS A 294 -11.03 9.55 7.83
CA LYS A 294 -10.91 9.09 6.43
C LYS A 294 -9.46 8.93 5.96
N GLU A 295 -8.58 9.76 6.50
CA GLU A 295 -7.15 9.79 6.22
C GLU A 295 -6.43 9.87 7.57
N LEU A 296 -5.24 9.30 7.66
CA LEU A 296 -4.46 9.23 8.90
C LEU A 296 -3.23 10.14 8.82
N LEU A 297 -2.56 10.14 7.68
CA LEU A 297 -1.39 10.96 7.42
C LEU A 297 -1.46 11.57 6.02
N VAL A 298 -1.27 12.88 5.94
CA VAL A 298 -1.23 13.61 4.67
C VAL A 298 0.00 14.50 4.65
N ALA A 299 0.99 14.21 3.80
CA ALA A 299 2.06 15.16 3.51
C ALA A 299 1.76 15.83 2.18
N ARG A 300 1.40 17.11 2.22
CA ARG A 300 0.92 17.83 1.05
C ARG A 300 1.55 19.22 0.94
N GLY A 301 2.26 19.45 -0.15
CA GLY A 301 2.72 20.79 -0.55
C GLY A 301 1.60 21.66 -1.15
N ASP A 302 1.95 22.83 -1.66
CA ASP A 302 1.01 23.75 -2.28
C ASP A 302 0.87 23.48 -3.79
N PHE A 303 -0.31 23.07 -4.22
CA PHE A 303 -0.61 22.85 -5.64
C PHE A 303 -0.67 24.14 -6.48
N SER A 304 -0.84 25.31 -5.87
CA SER A 304 -1.01 26.57 -6.59
C SER A 304 0.30 27.10 -7.17
N ASP A 305 1.43 26.83 -6.50
CA ASP A 305 2.76 27.25 -6.92
C ASP A 305 3.78 26.11 -6.99
N GLY A 306 3.39 24.88 -6.60
CA GLY A 306 4.24 23.70 -6.62
C GLY A 306 5.27 23.63 -5.51
N THR A 307 5.13 24.43 -4.45
CA THR A 307 6.01 24.36 -3.28
C THR A 307 5.79 23.05 -2.54
N PRO A 308 6.76 22.12 -2.54
CA PRO A 308 6.53 20.82 -1.95
C PRO A 308 6.81 20.79 -0.45
N VAL A 309 6.19 19.83 0.22
CA VAL A 309 6.67 19.31 1.50
C VAL A 309 7.92 18.45 1.24
N ARG A 310 8.98 18.59 2.05
CA ARG A 310 10.26 17.90 1.80
C ARG A 310 10.81 17.09 2.96
N ASN A 311 11.49 16.00 2.61
CA ASN A 311 12.43 15.30 3.48
C ASN A 311 11.83 14.87 4.83
N LEU A 312 10.59 14.36 4.79
CA LEU A 312 9.93 13.74 5.93
C LEU A 312 10.12 12.23 5.88
N ARG A 313 10.56 11.62 6.98
CA ARG A 313 10.69 10.16 7.12
C ARG A 313 9.76 9.64 8.19
N PHE A 314 8.96 8.64 7.86
CA PHE A 314 8.09 7.94 8.81
C PHE A 314 8.61 6.51 8.95
N VAL A 315 9.11 6.17 10.14
CA VAL A 315 9.94 4.98 10.36
C VAL A 315 9.32 4.05 11.40
N ASN A 316 9.06 2.80 11.04
CA ASN A 316 8.55 1.77 11.97
C ASN A 316 7.22 2.16 12.65
N LEU A 317 6.33 2.83 11.92
CA LEU A 317 5.01 3.26 12.41
C LEU A 317 3.90 2.39 11.80
N SER A 318 2.83 2.18 12.58
CA SER A 318 1.60 1.54 12.07
C SER A 318 0.49 2.57 11.87
N PHE A 319 -0.24 2.48 10.76
CA PHE A 319 -1.39 3.31 10.40
C PHE A 319 -2.61 2.42 10.20
N GLU A 320 -3.63 2.58 11.04
CA GLU A 320 -4.77 1.65 11.07
C GLU A 320 -6.14 2.33 11.18
N HIS A 321 -7.18 1.65 10.70
CA HIS A 321 -8.59 2.03 10.92
C HIS A 321 -9.00 3.36 10.24
N SER A 322 -8.65 3.56 8.96
CA SER A 322 -9.22 4.67 8.19
C SER A 322 -10.64 4.36 7.69
N ALA A 323 -11.51 5.36 7.65
CA ALA A 323 -12.91 5.23 7.29
C ALA A 323 -13.16 5.51 5.80
N TRP A 324 -14.10 4.78 5.22
CA TRP A 324 -14.77 5.25 4.01
C TRP A 324 -16.23 4.82 3.99
N ALA A 325 -17.09 5.71 3.53
CA ALA A 325 -18.52 5.44 3.36
C ALA A 325 -18.86 5.46 1.88
N LEU A 326 -19.83 4.63 1.47
CA LEU A 326 -20.35 4.68 0.11
C LEU A 326 -21.01 6.04 -0.15
N PRO A 327 -20.94 6.56 -1.40
CA PRO A 327 -21.75 7.69 -1.80
C PRO A 327 -23.26 7.40 -1.62
N PRO A 328 -24.10 8.41 -1.34
CA PRO A 328 -25.53 8.20 -1.06
C PRO A 328 -26.29 7.46 -2.16
N ASP A 329 -25.95 7.71 -3.42
CA ASP A 329 -26.56 7.05 -4.57
C ASP A 329 -25.89 5.72 -4.92
N GLY A 330 -24.90 5.28 -4.16
CA GLY A 330 -24.13 4.06 -4.40
C GLY A 330 -22.82 4.30 -5.14
N TYR A 331 -22.20 3.19 -5.52
CA TYR A 331 -20.86 3.11 -6.10
C TYR A 331 -20.87 2.21 -7.31
N ALA A 332 -20.13 2.58 -8.35
CA ALA A 332 -19.86 1.71 -9.47
C ALA A 332 -18.48 2.06 -10.03
N THR A 333 -17.57 1.09 -10.10
CA THR A 333 -16.20 1.34 -10.59
C THR A 333 -16.17 1.50 -12.10
N TRP A 334 -15.26 2.33 -12.58
CA TRP A 334 -14.76 2.23 -13.95
C TRP A 334 -13.72 1.12 -14.04
N GLN A 335 -12.61 1.29 -13.33
CA GLN A 335 -11.53 0.30 -13.23
C GLN A 335 -10.68 0.63 -11.99
N SER A 336 -10.09 -0.38 -11.36
CA SER A 336 -9.08 -0.22 -10.31
C SER A 336 -9.53 0.70 -9.16
N GLY A 337 -10.79 0.58 -8.73
CA GLY A 337 -11.35 1.35 -7.61
C GLY A 337 -11.73 2.80 -7.91
N TYR A 338 -11.35 3.37 -9.05
CA TYR A 338 -11.86 4.67 -9.51
C TYR A 338 -13.33 4.51 -9.90
N TYR A 339 -14.22 5.27 -9.27
CA TYR A 339 -15.65 5.10 -9.42
C TYR A 339 -16.31 6.24 -10.16
N GLU A 340 -17.51 6.00 -10.65
CA GLU A 340 -18.16 6.97 -11.50
C GLU A 340 -18.66 8.24 -10.77
N PRO A 341 -18.73 9.37 -11.50
CA PRO A 341 -19.45 10.55 -11.06
C PRO A 341 -20.96 10.30 -10.97
N ARG A 342 -21.54 10.23 -9.78
CA ARG A 342 -23.00 10.46 -9.59
C ARG A 342 -23.29 11.94 -9.29
N GLY A 343 -22.59 12.84 -9.98
CA GLY A 343 -22.60 14.27 -9.70
C GLY A 343 -21.72 14.71 -8.52
N LEU A 344 -20.87 13.84 -7.98
CA LEU A 344 -19.99 14.08 -6.82
C LEU A 344 -18.51 13.97 -7.21
N SER A 345 -17.68 14.97 -6.92
CA SER A 345 -16.22 14.95 -7.11
C SER A 345 -15.51 15.06 -5.74
N PRO A 346 -14.38 14.36 -5.48
CA PRO A 346 -13.59 13.52 -6.40
C PRO A 346 -14.14 12.08 -6.57
N TYR A 347 -13.55 11.35 -7.52
CA TYR A 347 -13.98 10.03 -8.01
C TYR A 347 -13.08 8.88 -7.52
N GLU A 348 -12.56 9.03 -6.30
CA GLU A 348 -11.54 8.15 -5.71
C GLU A 348 -11.82 7.90 -4.23
N LEU A 349 -11.30 6.78 -3.72
CA LEU A 349 -11.31 6.51 -2.29
C LEU A 349 -10.14 7.26 -1.65
N PRO A 350 -10.27 7.77 -0.41
CA PRO A 350 -9.15 8.37 0.29
C PRO A 350 -8.10 7.31 0.62
N ALA A 351 -6.81 7.66 0.48
CA ALA A 351 -5.71 6.84 0.99
C ALA A 351 -5.48 7.13 2.48
N ALA A 352 -5.25 6.09 3.27
CA ALA A 352 -4.95 6.24 4.69
C ALA A 352 -3.66 7.05 4.92
N VAL A 353 -2.65 6.84 4.07
CA VAL A 353 -1.40 7.61 4.05
C VAL A 353 -1.19 8.17 2.65
N LYS A 354 -1.00 9.49 2.54
CA LYS A 354 -0.93 10.18 1.25
C LYS A 354 0.18 11.22 1.19
N PHE A 355 0.99 11.15 0.13
CA PHE A 355 1.92 12.19 -0.28
C PHE A 355 1.45 12.81 -1.60
N GLU A 356 1.47 14.14 -1.67
CA GLU A 356 1.17 14.92 -2.88
C GLU A 356 1.96 16.21 -2.85
N VAL A 357 2.50 16.65 -3.99
CA VAL A 357 3.42 17.81 -4.01
C VAL A 357 4.50 17.63 -2.94
N ALA A 358 5.16 16.48 -2.98
CA ALA A 358 6.11 16.04 -1.98
C ALA A 358 7.44 15.70 -2.65
N GLU A 359 8.55 15.98 -1.97
CA GLU A 359 9.89 15.69 -2.47
C GLU A 359 10.73 15.01 -1.40
N GLY A 360 11.31 13.84 -1.71
CA GLY A 360 12.19 13.12 -0.78
C GLY A 360 11.49 12.65 0.51
N CYS A 361 10.18 12.45 0.48
CA CYS A 361 9.42 11.95 1.63
C CYS A 361 9.32 10.42 1.59
N GLU A 362 9.46 9.76 2.75
CA GLU A 362 9.67 8.31 2.82
C GLU A 362 8.83 7.65 3.92
N LEU A 363 8.29 6.47 3.59
CA LEU A 363 7.69 5.51 4.50
C LEU A 363 8.63 4.30 4.59
N LEU A 364 9.29 4.15 5.74
CA LEU A 364 10.33 3.14 5.97
C LEU A 364 9.88 2.13 7.02
N ARG A 365 9.80 0.85 6.65
CA ARG A 365 9.41 -0.24 7.56
C ARG A 365 8.07 0.00 8.26
N THR A 366 7.12 0.61 7.55
CA THR A 366 5.80 0.95 8.10
C THR A 366 4.80 -0.19 7.93
N ARG A 367 3.72 -0.13 8.70
CA ARG A 367 2.54 -0.97 8.48
C ARG A 367 1.33 -0.09 8.19
N VAL A 368 0.61 -0.38 7.12
CA VAL A 368 -0.69 0.24 6.81
C VAL A 368 -1.73 -0.87 6.72
N ALA A 369 -2.72 -0.86 7.60
CA ALA A 369 -3.68 -1.95 7.67
C ALA A 369 -5.07 -1.56 8.15
N HIS A 370 -6.05 -2.45 7.96
CA HIS A 370 -7.39 -2.30 8.53
C HIS A 370 -8.10 -1.03 8.03
N CYS A 371 -7.92 -0.68 6.75
CA CYS A 371 -8.42 0.57 6.17
C CYS A 371 -9.69 0.34 5.34
N GLY A 372 -10.62 1.28 5.38
CA GLY A 372 -11.87 1.33 4.60
C GLY A 372 -11.71 1.97 3.21
N GLY A 373 -10.64 2.75 3.02
CA GLY A 373 -10.28 3.36 1.73
C GLY A 373 -9.14 2.63 1.02
N TRP A 374 -8.23 3.41 0.43
CA TRP A 374 -6.94 2.96 -0.10
C TRP A 374 -5.87 2.92 1.01
N GLY A 375 -4.78 2.20 0.76
CA GLY A 375 -3.66 2.09 1.70
C GLY A 375 -2.73 3.31 1.63
N VAL A 376 -1.78 3.29 0.69
CA VAL A 376 -0.74 4.31 0.53
C VAL A 376 -0.82 4.95 -0.85
N MET A 377 -0.67 6.28 -0.92
CA MET A 377 -0.57 7.01 -2.18
C MET A 377 0.71 7.86 -2.25
N LEU A 378 1.49 7.67 -3.31
CA LEU A 378 2.54 8.58 -3.80
C LEU A 378 1.99 9.31 -5.04
N GLY A 379 1.22 10.36 -4.81
CA GLY A 379 0.33 10.97 -5.80
C GLY A 379 0.97 12.02 -6.71
N ALA A 380 0.13 12.93 -7.21
CA ALA A 380 0.53 14.02 -8.10
C ALA A 380 1.69 14.83 -7.53
N TRP A 381 2.62 15.24 -8.39
CA TRP A 381 3.83 15.97 -8.03
C TRP A 381 4.74 15.34 -6.96
N CYS A 382 4.59 14.05 -6.64
CA CYS A 382 5.58 13.36 -5.82
C CYS A 382 6.87 13.15 -6.61
N ARG A 383 8.00 13.56 -6.02
CA ARG A 383 9.34 13.42 -6.59
C ARG A 383 10.26 12.72 -5.61
N ASN A 384 10.94 11.65 -6.05
CA ASN A 384 11.89 10.94 -5.19
C ASN A 384 11.29 10.48 -3.85
N CYS A 385 9.98 10.20 -3.80
CA CYS A 385 9.32 9.69 -2.60
C CYS A 385 9.36 8.16 -2.60
N SER A 386 9.36 7.56 -1.42
CA SER A 386 9.56 6.11 -1.29
C SER A 386 8.62 5.43 -0.28
N LEU A 387 8.25 4.20 -0.60
CA LEU A 387 7.67 3.21 0.31
C LEU A 387 8.59 1.99 0.33
N VAL A 388 9.26 1.75 1.45
CA VAL A 388 10.33 0.75 1.54
C VAL A 388 10.12 -0.16 2.74
N GLY A 389 10.32 -1.47 2.54
CA GLY A 389 10.37 -2.46 3.63
C GLY A 389 9.06 -2.58 4.42
N SER A 390 7.94 -2.14 3.84
CA SER A 390 6.67 -1.92 4.54
C SER A 390 5.64 -3.03 4.26
N ILE A 391 4.62 -3.11 5.12
CA ILE A 391 3.50 -4.05 4.96
C ILE A 391 2.21 -3.25 4.73
N VAL A 392 1.54 -3.52 3.62
CA VAL A 392 0.22 -2.99 3.30
C VAL A 392 -0.76 -4.16 3.23
N SER A 393 -1.72 -4.23 4.16
CA SER A 393 -2.58 -5.41 4.29
C SER A 393 -3.97 -5.12 4.82
N ASP A 394 -4.97 -5.91 4.44
CA ASP A 394 -6.36 -5.73 4.90
C ASP A 394 -6.92 -4.34 4.54
N ILE A 395 -6.83 -4.02 3.24
CA ILE A 395 -7.26 -2.76 2.67
C ILE A 395 -8.54 -2.98 1.87
N ALA A 396 -9.59 -2.23 2.19
CA ALA A 396 -10.89 -2.35 1.53
C ALA A 396 -10.81 -2.07 0.01
N GLY A 397 -10.02 -1.08 -0.41
CA GLY A 397 -9.73 -0.74 -1.81
C GLY A 397 -8.29 -1.06 -2.24
N ASN A 398 -7.69 -0.21 -3.08
CA ASN A 398 -6.33 -0.38 -3.59
C ASN A 398 -5.27 -0.37 -2.47
N GLY A 399 -4.25 -1.23 -2.58
CA GLY A 399 -3.15 -1.29 -1.62
C GLY A 399 -2.24 -0.07 -1.71
N VAL A 400 -1.48 0.05 -2.80
CA VAL A 400 -0.53 1.14 -3.04
C VAL A 400 -0.84 1.84 -4.36
N LEU A 401 -0.72 3.16 -4.40
CA LEU A 401 -0.89 3.97 -5.60
C LEU A 401 0.36 4.81 -5.86
N VAL A 402 0.79 4.86 -7.12
CA VAL A 402 1.90 5.69 -7.59
C VAL A 402 1.45 6.50 -8.79
N GLY A 403 1.67 7.81 -8.74
CA GLY A 403 1.23 8.72 -9.80
C GLY A 403 -0.24 9.11 -9.67
N GLU A 404 -0.83 9.45 -10.81
CA GLU A 404 -2.18 9.99 -10.87
C GLU A 404 -2.88 9.63 -12.18
N ASP A 405 -4.20 9.80 -12.20
CA ASP A 405 -5.02 9.53 -13.37
C ASP A 405 -5.08 10.74 -14.33
N ARG A 406 -5.72 10.55 -15.48
CA ARG A 406 -5.91 11.63 -16.48
C ARG A 406 -6.97 12.66 -16.11
N TYR A 407 -7.66 12.52 -14.98
CA TYR A 407 -8.87 13.28 -14.66
C TYR A 407 -8.67 14.38 -13.61
N ARG A 408 -7.47 14.51 -13.01
CA ARG A 408 -7.16 15.64 -12.13
C ARG A 408 -7.54 16.98 -12.78
N GLN A 409 -8.21 17.83 -12.01
CA GLN A 409 -8.56 19.17 -12.45
C GLN A 409 -7.49 20.17 -12.04
N VAL A 410 -6.92 20.87 -13.00
CA VAL A 410 -6.00 21.99 -12.78
C VAL A 410 -6.68 23.26 -13.26
N ASN A 411 -6.95 24.21 -12.36
CA ASN A 411 -7.66 25.46 -12.66
C ASN A 411 -9.02 25.24 -13.37
N ASN A 412 -9.80 24.27 -12.89
CA ASN A 412 -11.07 23.82 -13.50
C ASN A 412 -10.93 23.28 -14.93
N ASN A 413 -9.72 22.86 -15.34
CA ASN A 413 -9.45 22.21 -16.61
C ASN A 413 -8.99 20.76 -16.38
N THR A 414 -9.63 19.81 -17.06
CA THR A 414 -9.29 18.38 -17.02
C THR A 414 -8.14 18.00 -17.96
N GLN A 415 -7.58 18.95 -18.72
CA GLN A 415 -6.48 18.72 -19.66
C GLN A 415 -5.09 18.90 -19.01
N TRP A 416 -4.96 18.56 -17.73
CA TRP A 416 -3.67 18.72 -17.03
C TRP A 416 -2.54 18.00 -17.78
N VAL A 417 -2.85 16.78 -18.25
CA VAL A 417 -1.97 15.87 -18.99
C VAL A 417 -1.55 16.37 -20.36
N ILE A 418 -2.13 17.46 -20.87
CA ILE A 418 -1.72 18.07 -22.15
C ILE A 418 -0.69 19.19 -21.91
N ASN A 419 -0.86 19.95 -20.82
CA ASN A 419 -0.15 21.21 -20.63
C ASN A 419 0.79 21.24 -19.42
N ASN A 420 0.78 20.19 -18.58
CA ASN A 420 1.43 20.22 -17.27
C ASN A 420 2.18 18.90 -16.97
N TRP A 421 3.04 18.46 -17.89
CA TRP A 421 3.81 17.21 -17.72
C TRP A 421 4.82 17.26 -16.57
N GLU A 422 5.27 18.46 -16.21
CA GLU A 422 6.08 18.68 -15.01
C GLU A 422 5.34 18.27 -13.73
N GLN A 423 4.01 18.04 -13.82
CA GLN A 423 3.15 17.62 -12.73
C GLN A 423 3.09 16.14 -12.45
N VAL A 424 3.60 15.35 -13.38
CA VAL A 424 3.65 13.91 -13.22
C VAL A 424 4.54 13.52 -12.04
N ALA A 425 4.13 12.46 -11.34
CA ALA A 425 4.96 11.79 -10.35
C ALA A 425 6.28 11.33 -10.99
N TYR A 426 7.41 11.64 -10.34
CA TYR A 426 8.74 11.48 -10.91
C TYR A 426 9.67 10.68 -9.98
N ASN A 427 10.25 9.59 -10.48
CA ASN A 427 11.29 8.83 -9.79
C ASN A 427 10.89 8.39 -8.37
N ASN A 428 9.64 7.92 -8.20
CA ASN A 428 9.18 7.39 -6.92
C ASN A 428 9.49 5.89 -6.83
N ARG A 429 9.65 5.38 -5.60
CA ARG A 429 10.09 4.01 -5.36
C ARG A 429 9.11 3.27 -4.47
N VAL A 430 8.70 2.08 -4.89
CA VAL A 430 7.98 1.11 -4.07
C VAL A 430 8.82 -0.16 -4.05
N THR A 431 9.59 -0.34 -2.98
CA THR A 431 10.64 -1.36 -2.93
C THR A 431 10.56 -2.25 -1.69
N SER A 432 10.72 -3.56 -1.87
CA SER A 432 10.84 -4.53 -0.76
C SER A 432 9.64 -4.54 0.19
N ASN A 433 8.42 -4.34 -0.34
CA ASN A 433 7.19 -4.34 0.45
C ASN A 433 6.43 -5.66 0.36
N VAL A 434 5.57 -5.91 1.35
CA VAL A 434 4.53 -6.95 1.28
C VAL A 434 3.17 -6.26 1.13
N ILE A 435 2.53 -6.46 -0.02
CA ILE A 435 1.21 -5.93 -0.36
C ILE A 435 0.26 -7.11 -0.50
N GLN A 436 -0.68 -7.27 0.42
CA GLN A 436 -1.55 -8.45 0.44
C GLN A 436 -2.96 -8.13 0.91
N ASP A 437 -3.93 -8.97 0.58
CA ASP A 437 -5.29 -8.85 1.12
C ASP A 437 -5.86 -7.42 0.92
N CYS A 438 -5.71 -6.89 -0.30
CA CYS A 438 -6.24 -5.60 -0.73
C CYS A 438 -7.44 -5.81 -1.66
N GLY A 439 -8.34 -4.83 -1.75
CA GLY A 439 -9.61 -4.96 -2.48
C GLY A 439 -10.64 -5.84 -1.76
N VAL A 440 -10.51 -6.02 -0.43
CA VAL A 440 -11.34 -6.97 0.33
C VAL A 440 -12.81 -6.55 0.44
N VAL A 441 -13.12 -5.28 0.20
CA VAL A 441 -14.50 -4.76 0.12
C VAL A 441 -14.85 -4.34 -1.31
N PHE A 442 -13.94 -3.67 -2.01
CA PHE A 442 -14.15 -3.19 -3.37
C PHE A 442 -13.33 -4.04 -4.34
N GLN A 443 -13.92 -5.13 -4.81
CA GLN A 443 -13.19 -6.23 -5.44
C GLN A 443 -12.58 -5.87 -6.81
N GLY A 444 -13.07 -4.80 -7.46
CA GLY A 444 -12.44 -4.22 -8.65
C GLY A 444 -11.18 -3.38 -8.38
N CYS A 445 -10.70 -3.35 -7.14
CA CYS A 445 -9.42 -2.73 -6.76
C CYS A 445 -8.24 -3.70 -6.91
N VAL A 446 -7.03 -3.14 -6.89
CA VAL A 446 -5.77 -3.84 -7.23
C VAL A 446 -4.77 -3.80 -6.07
N GLY A 447 -3.72 -4.62 -6.15
CA GLY A 447 -2.63 -4.59 -5.16
C GLY A 447 -1.84 -3.29 -5.25
N LEU A 448 -1.28 -3.01 -6.43
CA LEU A 448 -0.49 -1.81 -6.70
C LEU A 448 -0.96 -1.17 -8.01
N TRP A 449 -1.44 0.07 -7.89
CA TRP A 449 -1.87 0.90 -9.01
C TRP A 449 -0.78 1.91 -9.40
N VAL A 450 -0.23 1.78 -10.60
CA VAL A 450 0.70 2.77 -11.18
C VAL A 450 -0.03 3.52 -12.28
N GLY A 451 -0.34 4.79 -12.01
CA GLY A 451 -0.92 5.70 -12.98
C GLY A 451 0.11 6.33 -13.90
N LEU A 452 -0.10 7.60 -14.24
CA LEU A 452 0.85 8.39 -15.01
C LEU A 452 2.06 8.74 -14.14
N THR A 453 3.23 8.22 -14.52
CA THR A 453 4.51 8.46 -13.84
C THR A 453 5.71 8.42 -14.79
N ASP A 454 6.73 9.22 -14.48
CA ASP A 454 8.02 9.26 -15.17
C ASP A 454 9.10 8.65 -14.26
N ARG A 455 9.82 7.62 -14.74
CA ARG A 455 10.98 6.99 -14.06
C ARG A 455 10.69 6.35 -12.70
N SER A 456 9.45 6.06 -12.34
CA SER A 456 9.18 5.34 -11.09
C SER A 456 9.66 3.89 -11.15
N ASN A 457 10.00 3.34 -9.99
CA ASN A 457 10.51 1.98 -9.84
C ASN A 457 9.65 1.19 -8.84
N ILE A 458 9.13 0.04 -9.30
CA ILE A 458 8.37 -0.92 -8.53
C ILE A 458 9.20 -2.21 -8.46
N GLN A 459 9.88 -2.41 -7.32
CA GLN A 459 10.95 -3.41 -7.23
C GLN A 459 10.85 -4.33 -6.01
N SER A 460 11.16 -5.61 -6.19
CA SER A 460 11.36 -6.56 -5.07
C SER A 460 10.17 -6.67 -4.10
N ASN A 461 8.95 -6.39 -4.55
CA ASN A 461 7.76 -6.50 -3.71
C ASN A 461 7.15 -7.90 -3.77
N LEU A 462 6.54 -8.35 -2.68
CA LEU A 462 5.60 -9.47 -2.65
C LEU A 462 4.17 -8.92 -2.76
N ILE A 463 3.47 -9.22 -3.84
CA ILE A 463 2.06 -8.89 -4.04
C ILE A 463 1.25 -10.19 -4.03
N ARG A 464 0.28 -10.35 -3.12
CA ARG A 464 -0.50 -11.59 -3.06
C ARG A 464 -1.91 -11.52 -2.51
N ARG A 465 -2.72 -12.54 -2.82
CA ARG A 465 -4.13 -12.66 -2.38
C ARG A 465 -4.93 -11.42 -2.72
N ILE A 466 -4.91 -11.10 -4.01
CA ILE A 466 -5.64 -9.94 -4.57
C ILE A 466 -6.83 -10.48 -5.37
N PRO A 467 -8.06 -9.98 -5.16
CA PRO A 467 -9.24 -10.47 -5.89
C PRO A 467 -9.17 -10.19 -7.39
N TYR A 468 -8.44 -9.16 -7.79
CA TYR A 468 -8.25 -8.73 -9.18
C TYR A 468 -6.75 -8.60 -9.50
N ILE A 469 -6.34 -7.55 -10.21
CA ILE A 469 -4.97 -7.37 -10.71
C ILE A 469 -3.96 -7.17 -9.56
N GLY A 470 -2.79 -7.82 -9.68
CA GLY A 470 -1.65 -7.60 -8.79
C GLY A 470 -1.03 -6.22 -8.96
N ILE A 471 -0.44 -5.97 -10.14
CA ILE A 471 0.13 -4.67 -10.53
C ILE A 471 -0.53 -4.18 -11.82
N THR A 472 -1.02 -2.94 -11.83
CA THR A 472 -1.48 -2.24 -13.05
C THR A 472 -0.58 -1.05 -13.35
N ALA A 473 -0.30 -0.80 -14.63
CA ALA A 473 0.56 0.29 -15.08
C ALA A 473 0.01 1.06 -16.29
N GLY A 474 -0.24 2.36 -16.11
CA GLY A 474 -0.64 3.29 -17.16
C GLY A 474 -1.94 4.03 -16.86
N GLY A 475 -2.48 4.73 -17.86
CA GLY A 475 -3.68 5.56 -17.64
C GLY A 475 -4.50 5.96 -18.87
N PHE A 476 -4.19 5.43 -20.07
CA PHE A 476 -4.93 5.74 -21.30
C PHE A 476 -5.26 4.49 -22.10
N TRP A 477 -6.52 4.36 -22.49
CA TRP A 477 -7.03 3.39 -23.48
C TRP A 477 -6.74 3.84 -24.92
N ASP A 478 -5.50 4.25 -25.19
CA ASP A 478 -4.94 4.50 -26.51
C ASP A 478 -3.42 4.75 -26.40
N ASP A 479 -2.74 4.81 -27.54
CA ASP A 479 -1.29 5.00 -27.64
C ASP A 479 -0.88 6.48 -27.74
N ARG A 480 -1.72 7.41 -27.25
CA ARG A 480 -1.37 8.83 -27.30
C ARG A 480 -0.15 9.14 -26.44
N GLU A 481 0.63 10.12 -26.87
CA GLU A 481 1.75 10.62 -26.08
C GLU A 481 1.28 11.19 -24.73
N SER A 482 2.02 10.86 -23.68
CA SER A 482 1.73 11.25 -22.30
C SER A 482 3.04 11.45 -21.52
N PRO A 483 3.00 11.99 -20.28
CA PRO A 483 4.19 12.06 -19.46
C PRO A 483 4.69 10.68 -18.99
N ALA A 484 3.86 9.63 -19.08
CA ALA A 484 4.23 8.29 -18.62
C ALA A 484 5.37 7.70 -19.46
N ARG A 485 6.49 7.32 -18.82
CA ARG A 485 7.68 6.80 -19.49
C ARG A 485 8.66 6.18 -18.49
N GLU A 486 9.56 5.36 -18.99
CA GLU A 486 10.72 4.84 -18.25
C GLU A 486 10.31 4.15 -16.92
N LEU A 487 9.13 3.55 -16.86
CA LEU A 487 8.65 2.80 -15.70
C LEU A 487 9.42 1.48 -15.60
N LEU A 488 9.92 1.16 -14.40
CA LEU A 488 10.56 -0.12 -14.12
C LEU A 488 9.70 -0.93 -13.15
N ILE A 489 9.29 -2.13 -13.58
CA ILE A 489 8.62 -3.13 -12.74
C ILE A 489 9.52 -4.36 -12.72
N MET A 490 10.24 -4.57 -11.63
CA MET A 490 11.27 -5.61 -11.58
C MET A 490 11.35 -6.44 -10.31
N ASN A 491 11.75 -7.70 -10.44
CA ASN A 491 12.02 -8.60 -9.30
C ASN A 491 10.84 -8.75 -8.32
N ASN A 492 9.61 -8.44 -8.74
CA ASN A 492 8.44 -8.60 -7.90
C ASN A 492 7.96 -10.05 -7.94
N ARG A 493 7.44 -10.53 -6.80
CA ARG A 493 6.74 -11.80 -6.70
C ARG A 493 5.23 -11.51 -6.62
N ILE A 494 4.50 -11.88 -7.67
CA ILE A 494 3.07 -11.62 -7.83
C ILE A 494 2.34 -12.96 -7.80
N GLN A 495 1.60 -13.24 -6.74
CA GLN A 495 1.04 -14.56 -6.50
C GLN A 495 -0.41 -14.53 -6.06
N ASP A 496 -1.20 -15.53 -6.44
CA ASP A 496 -2.58 -15.65 -5.97
C ASP A 496 -3.36 -14.35 -6.20
N THR A 497 -3.29 -13.85 -7.44
CA THR A 497 -4.03 -12.67 -7.92
C THR A 497 -5.14 -13.13 -8.85
N MET A 498 -6.05 -12.23 -9.24
CA MET A 498 -7.23 -12.57 -10.07
C MET A 498 -8.14 -13.61 -9.41
N GLN A 499 -8.13 -13.69 -8.07
CA GLN A 499 -8.78 -14.77 -7.32
C GLN A 499 -10.31 -14.71 -7.35
N LEU A 500 -10.89 -13.60 -7.81
CA LEU A 500 -12.33 -13.39 -7.82
C LEU A 500 -12.84 -12.71 -9.10
N MET A 501 -12.12 -11.72 -9.60
CA MET A 501 -12.51 -10.90 -10.74
C MET A 501 -12.01 -11.49 -12.07
N SER A 502 -12.46 -10.91 -13.19
CA SER A 502 -12.10 -11.33 -14.55
C SER A 502 -11.60 -10.16 -15.39
N ASP A 503 -11.14 -10.43 -16.61
CA ASP A 503 -10.61 -9.43 -17.57
C ASP A 503 -9.40 -8.66 -17.05
N GLY A 504 -8.43 -9.39 -16.51
CA GLY A 504 -7.23 -8.83 -15.90
C GLY A 504 -6.04 -9.76 -16.03
N GLY A 505 -4.90 -9.32 -15.52
CA GLY A 505 -3.75 -10.18 -15.33
C GLY A 505 -3.10 -9.96 -13.97
N ALA A 506 -2.24 -10.90 -13.55
CA ALA A 506 -1.37 -10.67 -12.40
C ALA A 506 -0.58 -9.36 -12.57
N LEU A 507 -0.12 -9.09 -13.80
CA LEU A 507 0.39 -7.79 -14.21
C LEU A 507 -0.41 -7.28 -15.43
N TYR A 508 -0.81 -6.02 -15.39
CA TYR A 508 -1.61 -5.37 -16.43
C TYR A 508 -0.96 -4.06 -16.89
N THR A 509 -0.98 -3.77 -18.18
CA THR A 509 -0.50 -2.49 -18.74
C THR A 509 -1.55 -1.83 -19.61
N ILE A 510 -1.50 -0.51 -19.70
CA ILE A 510 -2.36 0.26 -20.58
C ILE A 510 -1.65 1.53 -21.12
N GLY A 511 -1.88 1.86 -22.40
CA GLY A 511 -1.39 3.06 -23.05
C GLY A 511 0.11 3.13 -23.36
N LEU A 512 0.53 4.17 -24.07
CA LEU A 512 1.92 4.37 -24.50
C LEU A 512 2.83 4.72 -23.31
N GLN A 513 3.86 3.90 -23.10
CA GLN A 513 4.85 4.05 -22.02
C GLN A 513 6.26 3.71 -22.51
N PRO A 514 6.89 4.61 -23.29
CA PRO A 514 8.17 4.32 -23.94
C PRO A 514 9.28 4.06 -22.91
N LEU A 515 10.21 3.18 -23.30
CA LEU A 515 11.39 2.81 -22.51
C LEU A 515 11.05 2.17 -21.15
N SER A 516 9.82 1.68 -20.99
CA SER A 516 9.41 0.99 -19.77
C SER A 516 9.78 -0.49 -19.84
N ALA A 517 10.10 -1.08 -18.70
CA ALA A 517 10.53 -2.47 -18.60
C ALA A 517 9.78 -3.22 -17.50
N ILE A 518 9.32 -4.43 -17.85
CA ILE A 518 8.77 -5.42 -16.93
C ILE A 518 9.75 -6.57 -16.93
N ARG A 519 10.59 -6.68 -15.91
CA ARG A 519 11.73 -7.60 -15.93
C ARG A 519 11.88 -8.48 -14.70
N SER A 520 12.24 -9.73 -14.91
CA SER A 520 12.67 -10.62 -13.82
C SER A 520 11.63 -10.77 -12.69
N ASN A 521 10.35 -10.56 -13.00
CA ASN A 521 9.27 -10.79 -12.05
C ASN A 521 8.91 -12.29 -12.03
N LEU A 522 8.42 -12.76 -10.88
CA LEU A 522 7.88 -14.10 -10.70
C LEU A 522 6.36 -13.99 -10.51
N ILE A 523 5.60 -14.52 -11.46
CA ILE A 523 4.14 -14.55 -11.48
C ILE A 523 3.66 -15.99 -11.27
N SER A 524 2.73 -16.22 -10.35
CA SER A 524 2.09 -17.54 -10.20
C SER A 524 0.67 -17.50 -9.62
N GLY A 525 -0.09 -18.59 -9.77
CA GLY A 525 -1.38 -18.76 -9.12
C GLY A 525 -2.47 -17.84 -9.68
N VAL A 526 -2.58 -17.78 -11.02
CA VAL A 526 -3.62 -17.03 -11.71
C VAL A 526 -4.71 -18.00 -12.19
N PRO A 527 -5.88 -18.03 -11.55
CA PRO A 527 -6.92 -19.01 -11.84
C PRO A 527 -7.72 -18.62 -13.08
N SER A 528 -8.45 -19.59 -13.62
CA SER A 528 -9.37 -19.34 -14.74
C SER A 528 -10.41 -18.29 -14.39
N ALA A 529 -10.74 -17.45 -15.37
CA ALA A 529 -11.76 -16.44 -15.22
C ALA A 529 -13.14 -17.06 -14.94
N PRO A 530 -13.87 -16.56 -13.92
CA PRO A 530 -15.29 -16.88 -13.74
C PRO A 530 -16.22 -16.16 -14.75
N GLY A 531 -15.71 -15.18 -15.51
CA GLY A 531 -16.42 -14.40 -16.52
C GLY A 531 -16.19 -14.89 -17.96
N LEU A 532 -16.55 -14.06 -18.95
CA LEU A 532 -16.31 -14.34 -20.37
C LEU A 532 -14.88 -13.99 -20.79
N ALA A 533 -14.30 -12.95 -20.20
CA ALA A 533 -12.93 -12.51 -20.47
C ALA A 533 -11.89 -13.26 -19.61
N GLN A 534 -10.80 -13.69 -20.24
CA GLN A 534 -9.75 -14.51 -19.63
C GLN A 534 -8.97 -13.77 -18.53
N ASN A 535 -8.42 -14.55 -17.60
CA ASN A 535 -7.41 -14.11 -16.64
C ASN A 535 -6.01 -14.50 -17.14
N THR A 536 -5.04 -13.58 -17.06
CA THR A 536 -3.69 -13.87 -17.61
C THR A 536 -2.54 -13.64 -16.64
N GLY A 537 -1.38 -14.19 -16.98
CA GLY A 537 -0.14 -13.83 -16.31
C GLY A 537 0.17 -12.33 -16.53
N VAL A 538 0.26 -11.93 -17.79
CA VAL A 538 0.46 -10.53 -18.20
C VAL A 538 -0.64 -10.12 -19.19
N PHE A 539 -1.34 -9.03 -18.90
CA PHE A 539 -2.33 -8.45 -19.79
C PHE A 539 -1.82 -7.11 -20.35
N VAL A 540 -1.48 -7.12 -21.65
CA VAL A 540 -1.05 -5.96 -22.42
C VAL A 540 -2.29 -5.36 -23.10
N ASP A 541 -2.95 -4.43 -22.43
CA ASP A 541 -4.26 -3.89 -22.83
C ASP A 541 -4.12 -2.63 -23.73
N GLU A 542 -5.24 -1.99 -24.06
CA GLU A 542 -5.40 -1.02 -25.13
C GLU A 542 -4.33 0.08 -25.13
N GLY A 543 -3.70 0.27 -26.28
CA GLY A 543 -2.66 1.28 -26.47
C GLY A 543 -1.31 0.95 -25.86
N SER A 544 -1.19 -0.13 -25.07
CA SER A 544 0.08 -0.56 -24.47
C SER A 544 1.17 -0.67 -25.53
N THR A 545 2.16 0.21 -25.44
CA THR A 545 3.22 0.35 -26.44
C THR A 545 4.50 0.80 -25.76
N GLY A 546 5.64 0.25 -26.19
CA GLY A 546 6.96 0.66 -25.73
C GLY A 546 7.48 -0.12 -24.51
N PHE A 547 6.80 -1.20 -24.11
CA PHE A 547 7.27 -2.08 -23.05
C PHE A 547 8.27 -3.12 -23.56
N THR A 548 9.34 -3.31 -22.79
CA THR A 548 10.20 -4.50 -22.87
C THR A 548 9.87 -5.43 -21.71
N ILE A 549 9.27 -6.58 -22.03
CA ILE A 549 8.83 -7.59 -21.08
C ILE A 549 9.84 -8.74 -21.15
N LEU A 550 10.77 -8.79 -20.20
CA LEU A 550 11.94 -9.66 -20.30
C LEU A 550 12.27 -10.48 -19.05
N ASP A 551 12.78 -11.69 -19.24
CA ASP A 551 13.31 -12.54 -18.18
C ASP A 551 12.32 -12.83 -17.04
N ASN A 552 11.00 -12.74 -17.29
CA ASN A 552 10.00 -13.03 -16.26
C ASN A 552 9.73 -14.54 -16.18
N GLY A 553 9.50 -15.03 -14.95
CA GLY A 553 8.96 -16.36 -14.67
C GLY A 553 7.44 -16.28 -14.53
N ILE A 554 6.67 -16.96 -15.39
CA ILE A 554 5.20 -16.90 -15.39
C ILE A 554 4.63 -18.31 -15.34
N PHE A 555 4.18 -18.74 -14.18
CA PHE A 555 3.80 -20.14 -13.91
C PHE A 555 2.36 -20.23 -13.40
N ASP A 556 1.78 -21.43 -13.43
CA ASP A 556 0.48 -21.72 -12.82
C ASP A 556 -0.60 -20.70 -13.18
N VAL A 557 -0.70 -20.42 -14.49
CA VAL A 557 -1.73 -19.59 -15.10
C VAL A 557 -2.70 -20.49 -15.86
N ASP A 558 -4.00 -20.39 -15.58
CA ASP A 558 -4.98 -21.33 -16.12
C ASP A 558 -5.42 -20.98 -17.56
N ASP A 559 -5.75 -19.71 -17.87
CA ASP A 559 -6.34 -19.36 -19.17
C ASP A 559 -5.31 -19.02 -20.25
N ALA A 560 -4.48 -17.98 -20.04
CA ALA A 560 -3.46 -17.57 -21.01
C ALA A 560 -2.28 -16.87 -20.34
N LEU A 561 -1.05 -17.10 -20.82
CA LEU A 561 0.14 -16.42 -20.26
C LEU A 561 0.13 -14.93 -20.59
N PHE A 562 -0.24 -14.59 -21.82
CA PHE A 562 -0.35 -13.23 -22.31
C PHE A 562 -1.67 -12.99 -23.03
N LYS A 563 -2.31 -11.86 -22.74
CA LYS A 563 -3.39 -11.28 -23.55
C LYS A 563 -2.92 -9.95 -24.13
N PHE A 564 -3.15 -9.76 -25.42
CA PHE A 564 -2.90 -8.52 -26.15
C PHE A 564 -4.23 -7.96 -26.66
N HIS A 565 -4.70 -6.87 -26.06
CA HIS A 565 -5.96 -6.22 -26.46
C HIS A 565 -5.66 -4.81 -26.97
N TYR A 566 -5.94 -4.54 -28.25
CA TYR A 566 -5.55 -3.29 -28.93
C TYR A 566 -4.10 -2.84 -28.63
N ALA A 567 -3.21 -3.81 -28.45
CA ALA A 567 -1.82 -3.56 -28.08
C ALA A 567 -1.02 -3.04 -29.28
N GLY A 568 -0.16 -2.05 -29.04
CA GLY A 568 0.83 -1.59 -29.99
C GLY A 568 2.13 -2.38 -29.88
N ALA A 569 3.23 -1.76 -30.30
CA ALA A 569 4.53 -2.41 -30.39
C ALA A 569 5.16 -2.71 -29.02
N ASN A 570 5.43 -3.98 -28.74
CA ASN A 570 6.06 -4.44 -27.48
C ASN A 570 7.04 -5.59 -27.74
N SER A 571 8.02 -5.75 -26.86
CA SER A 571 9.05 -6.80 -26.96
C SER A 571 8.95 -7.79 -25.81
N LEU A 572 8.85 -9.07 -26.11
CA LEU A 572 8.89 -10.19 -25.16
C LEU A 572 10.21 -10.93 -25.32
N ILE A 573 11.06 -10.91 -24.31
CA ILE A 573 12.44 -11.43 -24.41
C ILE A 573 12.72 -12.43 -23.27
N SER A 574 13.14 -13.65 -23.59
CA SER A 574 13.67 -14.62 -22.61
C SER A 574 12.76 -14.95 -21.41
N ASN A 575 11.44 -14.76 -21.53
CA ASN A 575 10.51 -15.14 -20.47
C ASN A 575 10.38 -16.67 -20.40
N THR A 576 10.34 -17.21 -19.18
CA THR A 576 10.14 -18.65 -18.93
C THR A 576 8.75 -18.87 -18.34
N MET A 577 7.93 -19.68 -19.01
CA MET A 577 6.50 -19.64 -18.78
C MET A 577 5.84 -21.02 -18.82
N ARG A 578 4.74 -21.20 -18.10
CA ARG A 578 4.00 -22.47 -18.01
C ARG A 578 2.52 -22.22 -17.69
N LEU A 579 1.64 -22.82 -18.48
CA LEU A 579 0.21 -22.89 -18.18
C LEU A 579 -0.07 -24.03 -17.18
N SER A 580 -1.15 -23.90 -16.40
CA SER A 580 -1.56 -24.93 -15.44
C SER A 580 -2.04 -26.22 -16.11
N SER A 581 -2.72 -26.10 -17.25
CA SER A 581 -3.35 -27.23 -17.94
C SER A 581 -2.94 -27.34 -19.42
N PRO A 582 -2.82 -28.55 -19.98
CA PRO A 582 -2.65 -28.75 -21.42
C PRO A 582 -3.87 -28.26 -22.20
N GLY A 583 -3.66 -27.51 -23.29
CA GLY A 583 -4.71 -27.14 -24.25
C GLY A 583 -5.18 -25.69 -24.20
N ALA A 584 -4.73 -24.89 -23.22
CA ALA A 584 -4.86 -23.43 -23.26
C ALA A 584 -3.84 -22.82 -24.24
N GLU A 585 -4.24 -21.76 -24.94
CA GLU A 585 -3.35 -21.02 -25.85
C GLU A 585 -2.50 -20.04 -25.03
N PRO A 586 -1.16 -20.07 -25.15
CA PRO A 586 -0.29 -19.24 -24.33
C PRO A 586 -0.41 -17.75 -24.63
N TYR A 587 -0.77 -17.40 -25.87
CA TYR A 587 -0.94 -16.02 -26.32
C TYR A 587 -2.34 -15.81 -26.89
N TYR A 588 -3.03 -14.78 -26.40
CA TYR A 588 -4.36 -14.41 -26.87
C TYR A 588 -4.36 -12.99 -27.44
N PHE A 589 -5.01 -12.77 -28.58
CA PHE A 589 -5.04 -11.49 -29.30
C PHE A 589 -6.49 -11.07 -29.58
N GLN A 590 -6.88 -9.85 -29.18
CA GLN A 590 -8.26 -9.40 -29.31
C GLN A 590 -8.40 -7.88 -29.37
N PRO A 591 -8.83 -7.30 -30.50
CA PRO A 591 -7.98 -7.32 -31.68
C PRO A 591 -6.62 -6.65 -31.37
N ALA A 592 -5.53 -7.34 -31.69
CA ALA A 592 -4.19 -6.75 -31.70
C ALA A 592 -3.42 -7.39 -32.86
N ASP A 593 -2.58 -6.61 -33.54
CA ASP A 593 -1.74 -7.12 -34.62
C ASP A 593 -0.57 -7.89 -34.02
N GLU A 594 -0.45 -9.18 -34.36
CA GLU A 594 0.64 -10.02 -33.86
C GLU A 594 2.01 -9.52 -34.33
N ASP A 595 2.08 -8.84 -35.48
CA ASP A 595 3.33 -8.26 -36.01
C ASP A 595 3.89 -7.13 -35.12
N ASN A 596 3.06 -6.55 -34.24
CA ASN A 596 3.51 -5.58 -33.25
C ASN A 596 4.29 -6.23 -32.10
N ILE A 597 4.20 -7.54 -31.91
CA ILE A 597 4.75 -8.23 -30.75
C ILE A 597 6.02 -8.99 -31.15
N THR A 598 7.17 -8.41 -30.83
CA THR A 598 8.45 -9.11 -31.06
C THR A 598 8.69 -10.13 -29.95
N ARG A 599 8.97 -11.38 -30.33
CA ARG A 599 9.25 -12.47 -29.38
C ARG A 599 10.64 -13.03 -29.65
N THR A 600 11.52 -13.03 -28.64
CA THR A 600 12.89 -13.55 -28.78
C THR A 600 13.28 -14.35 -27.55
N GLY A 601 13.75 -15.60 -27.72
CA GLY A 601 14.29 -16.39 -26.60
C GLY A 601 13.29 -16.86 -25.53
N ASN A 602 11.99 -16.57 -25.67
CA ASN A 602 10.97 -17.02 -24.71
C ASN A 602 10.82 -18.55 -24.72
N VAL A 603 10.65 -19.14 -23.54
CA VAL A 603 10.47 -20.57 -23.30
C VAL A 603 9.09 -20.82 -22.72
N ILE A 604 8.30 -21.67 -23.38
CA ILE A 604 7.04 -22.20 -22.83
C ILE A 604 7.26 -23.65 -22.47
N ILE A 605 7.16 -23.96 -21.18
CA ILE A 605 7.28 -25.31 -20.63
C ILE A 605 5.95 -26.04 -20.83
N ASP A 606 6.03 -27.28 -21.32
CA ASP A 606 4.87 -28.15 -21.46
C ASP A 606 4.23 -28.39 -20.07
N PRO A 607 2.92 -28.11 -19.88
CA PRO A 607 2.23 -28.33 -18.61
C PRO A 607 2.33 -29.78 -18.09
N SER A 608 2.50 -30.75 -18.99
CA SER A 608 2.67 -32.18 -18.67
C SER A 608 4.09 -32.55 -18.23
N SER A 609 5.08 -31.69 -18.48
CA SER A 609 6.41 -31.88 -17.92
C SER A 609 6.35 -31.72 -16.40
N PRO A 610 7.16 -32.48 -15.62
CA PRO A 610 7.32 -32.17 -14.21
C PRO A 610 7.70 -30.69 -14.10
N PRO A 611 7.13 -29.95 -13.13
CA PRO A 611 7.54 -28.57 -12.92
C PRO A 611 9.07 -28.56 -12.83
N PRO A 612 9.75 -27.56 -13.43
CA PRO A 612 11.20 -27.45 -13.33
C PRO A 612 11.60 -27.71 -11.89
N GLY A 613 12.56 -28.63 -11.69
CA GLY A 613 13.08 -28.92 -10.35
C GLY A 613 13.44 -27.60 -9.70
N CYS A 614 12.64 -27.21 -8.70
CA CYS A 614 12.78 -25.94 -8.03
C CYS A 614 14.07 -25.98 -7.20
N GLU A 615 15.19 -25.58 -7.80
CA GLU A 615 16.34 -25.08 -7.05
C GLU A 615 16.06 -23.67 -6.49
N TYR A 616 14.86 -23.12 -6.72
CA TYR A 616 14.36 -21.90 -6.06
C TYR A 616 13.38 -22.27 -4.93
N PRO A 617 13.64 -21.87 -3.66
CA PRO A 617 12.88 -22.32 -2.49
C PRO A 617 11.57 -21.54 -2.37
N VAL A 618 10.54 -21.87 -3.17
CA VAL A 618 9.32 -21.04 -3.18
C VAL A 618 7.99 -21.81 -3.29
N CYS A 619 7.98 -23.12 -3.50
CA CYS A 619 6.75 -23.87 -3.78
C CYS A 619 6.09 -24.55 -2.56
N GLY A 620 6.18 -23.96 -1.37
CA GLY A 620 5.52 -24.46 -0.16
C GLY A 620 4.51 -23.47 0.41
N GLU A 621 3.30 -23.95 0.74
CA GLU A 621 2.34 -23.25 1.62
C GLU A 621 2.99 -23.04 2.99
N ALA A 622 3.75 -21.96 3.15
CA ALA A 622 4.18 -21.50 4.45
C ALA A 622 3.10 -20.59 5.04
N ASP A 623 2.68 -20.95 6.25
CA ASP A 623 1.70 -20.25 7.06
C ASP A 623 2.05 -18.75 7.17
N SER A 624 1.05 -17.88 7.32
CA SER A 624 1.22 -16.41 7.29
C SER A 624 2.27 -15.87 8.28
N ALA A 625 2.56 -16.61 9.37
CA ALA A 625 3.62 -16.32 10.33
C ALA A 625 5.03 -16.79 9.90
N GLY A 626 5.13 -17.85 9.09
CA GLY A 626 6.38 -18.37 8.54
C GLY A 626 6.89 -17.58 7.34
N LEU A 627 5.98 -17.10 6.47
CA LEU A 627 6.35 -16.19 5.38
C LEU A 627 6.78 -14.82 5.88
N LEU A 628 6.26 -14.34 7.02
CA LEU A 628 6.78 -13.16 7.69
C LEU A 628 8.21 -13.39 8.20
N ALA A 629 8.55 -14.59 8.69
CA ALA A 629 9.89 -14.94 9.16
C ALA A 629 10.91 -15.10 8.01
N GLU A 630 10.51 -15.78 6.93
CA GLU A 630 11.33 -15.95 5.73
C GLU A 630 11.44 -14.65 4.92
N HIS A 631 10.37 -13.87 4.73
CA HIS A 631 10.50 -12.51 4.17
C HIS A 631 11.17 -11.54 5.14
N THR A 632 11.08 -11.68 6.46
CA THR A 632 11.94 -10.87 7.35
C THR A 632 13.41 -11.21 7.12
N ALA A 633 13.77 -12.45 6.79
CA ALA A 633 15.14 -12.79 6.40
C ALA A 633 15.57 -12.12 5.07
N TRP A 634 14.63 -11.77 4.17
CA TRP A 634 14.88 -10.96 2.96
C TRP A 634 14.78 -9.44 3.20
N ILE A 635 14.08 -9.00 4.26
CA ILE A 635 13.89 -7.59 4.66
C ILE A 635 15.06 -7.10 5.55
N TYR A 636 15.98 -7.99 5.94
CA TYR A 636 17.17 -7.70 6.75
C TYR A 636 18.47 -7.61 5.92
N PHE A 637 18.50 -6.90 4.80
CA PHE A 637 19.77 -6.51 4.16
C PHE A 637 19.63 -5.09 3.59
N ASP A 638 19.95 -4.13 4.45
CA ASP A 638 20.59 -2.86 4.14
C ASP A 638 21.85 -2.90 5.00
N ARG A 639 22.78 -3.79 4.61
CA ARG A 639 23.89 -4.20 5.50
C ARG A 639 24.98 -3.14 5.55
N ASP A 640 25.04 -2.26 4.54
CA ASP A 640 25.97 -1.13 4.46
C ASP A 640 25.38 0.20 4.98
N GLY A 641 24.07 0.25 5.24
CA GLY A 641 23.38 1.36 5.90
C GLY A 641 23.10 2.55 4.97
N ASP A 642 23.04 2.33 3.67
CA ASP A 642 22.81 3.37 2.67
C ASP A 642 21.31 3.69 2.46
N GLY A 643 20.42 2.85 3.01
CA GLY A 643 18.96 3.03 2.96
C GLY A 643 18.29 2.45 1.72
N VAL A 644 18.97 1.64 0.92
CA VAL A 644 18.45 0.99 -0.29
C VAL A 644 18.54 -0.52 -0.15
N ALA A 645 17.40 -1.20 -0.04
CA ALA A 645 17.37 -2.65 -0.21
C ALA A 645 17.48 -2.98 -1.71
N ASP A 646 18.67 -3.34 -2.19
CA ASP A 646 18.89 -3.78 -3.55
C ASP A 646 19.36 -5.25 -3.65
N PHE A 647 19.50 -5.70 -4.90
CA PHE A 647 19.87 -7.08 -5.23
C PHE A 647 21.40 -7.30 -5.12
N GLU A 648 22.17 -6.26 -4.79
CA GLU A 648 23.63 -6.29 -4.68
C GLU A 648 24.09 -6.75 -3.29
N ASP A 649 23.16 -6.90 -2.34
CA ASP A 649 23.43 -7.27 -0.93
C ASP A 649 23.57 -8.79 -0.65
N ALA A 650 23.67 -9.60 -1.70
CA ALA A 650 24.14 -10.98 -1.61
C ALA A 650 25.39 -11.10 -2.47
N CYS A 651 26.55 -11.43 -1.89
CA CYS A 651 27.81 -11.73 -2.58
C CYS A 651 27.56 -12.60 -3.85
N VAL A 652 27.31 -11.98 -5.02
CA VAL A 652 26.77 -12.70 -6.20
C VAL A 652 27.82 -13.63 -6.83
N ASP A 653 29.10 -13.32 -6.63
CA ASP A 653 30.21 -14.00 -7.31
C ASP A 653 31.26 -14.63 -6.39
N ARG A 654 31.14 -14.50 -5.05
CA ARG A 654 32.15 -15.01 -4.11
C ARG A 654 31.55 -15.74 -2.92
N ARG A 655 32.08 -16.91 -2.61
CA ARG A 655 31.71 -17.67 -1.41
C ARG A 655 32.43 -17.09 -0.17
N PRO A 656 31.87 -17.23 1.05
CA PRO A 656 32.58 -16.86 2.27
C PRO A 656 33.95 -17.53 2.35
N GLY A 657 34.99 -16.72 2.52
CA GLY A 657 36.39 -17.14 2.56
C GLY A 657 37.14 -17.09 1.22
N ASP A 658 36.46 -16.89 0.09
CA ASP A 658 37.07 -16.80 -1.25
C ASP A 658 37.21 -15.33 -1.66
N VAL A 659 38.13 -14.65 -0.98
CA VAL A 659 38.32 -13.20 -1.09
C VAL A 659 38.96 -12.84 -2.44
N SER A 660 39.69 -13.76 -3.08
CA SER A 660 40.29 -13.53 -4.39
C SER A 660 39.34 -13.80 -5.58
N GLY A 661 38.23 -14.50 -5.34
CA GLY A 661 37.21 -14.81 -6.35
C GLY A 661 37.66 -15.86 -7.37
N ASP A 662 38.63 -16.71 -7.02
CA ASP A 662 39.21 -17.73 -7.91
C ASP A 662 38.55 -19.11 -7.77
N GLY A 663 37.65 -19.28 -6.78
CA GLY A 663 36.94 -20.52 -6.52
C GLY A 663 37.63 -21.43 -5.49
N ASP A 664 38.79 -21.06 -4.94
CA ASP A 664 39.64 -21.89 -4.06
C ASP A 664 40.11 -21.10 -2.82
N ILE A 665 39.65 -21.47 -1.61
CA ILE A 665 40.11 -20.82 -0.37
C ILE A 665 41.54 -21.28 -0.06
N ASN A 666 42.52 -20.40 -0.28
CA ASN A 666 43.93 -20.73 -0.20
C ASN A 666 44.77 -19.61 0.44
N GLY A 667 46.09 -19.70 0.35
CA GLY A 667 47.01 -18.73 0.96
C GLY A 667 46.93 -17.31 0.37
N LEU A 668 46.39 -17.14 -0.83
CA LEU A 668 46.13 -15.85 -1.46
C LEU A 668 44.96 -15.13 -0.79
N ASP A 669 43.89 -15.86 -0.47
CA ASP A 669 42.72 -15.33 0.20
C ASP A 669 43.02 -14.93 1.66
N ILE A 670 43.95 -15.63 2.34
CA ILE A 670 44.47 -15.20 3.65
C ILE A 670 45.16 -13.84 3.54
N ALA A 671 45.99 -13.66 2.50
CA ALA A 671 46.71 -12.41 2.31
C ALA A 671 45.75 -11.25 2.03
N GLU A 672 44.68 -11.49 1.26
CA GLU A 672 43.67 -10.49 0.96
C GLU A 672 42.77 -10.20 2.17
N MET A 673 42.34 -11.23 2.92
CA MET A 673 41.64 -11.10 4.21
C MET A 673 42.42 -10.23 5.20
N VAL A 674 43.75 -10.42 5.31
CA VAL A 674 44.58 -9.57 6.17
C VAL A 674 44.54 -8.12 5.73
N ARG A 675 44.57 -7.86 4.42
CA ARG A 675 44.47 -6.50 3.89
C ARG A 675 43.10 -5.88 4.17
N VAL A 676 42.02 -6.66 4.10
CA VAL A 676 40.66 -6.22 4.47
C VAL A 676 40.61 -5.85 5.96
N LEU A 677 41.12 -6.71 6.85
CA LEU A 677 41.16 -6.47 8.30
C LEU A 677 42.04 -5.28 8.71
N THR A 678 43.05 -4.94 7.90
CA THR A 678 43.92 -3.78 8.13
C THR A 678 43.46 -2.52 7.41
N GLY A 679 42.34 -2.56 6.66
CA GLY A 679 41.78 -1.42 5.92
C GLY A 679 42.56 -1.03 4.67
N ASP A 680 43.36 -1.94 4.11
CA ASP A 680 44.23 -1.74 2.93
C ASP A 680 43.56 -2.21 1.60
N VAL A 681 42.22 -2.28 1.60
CA VAL A 681 41.39 -2.72 0.46
C VAL A 681 40.23 -1.74 0.25
N SER A 682 39.91 -1.44 -1.01
CA SER A 682 38.83 -0.51 -1.42
C SER A 682 37.67 -1.18 -2.15
N ASP A 683 37.65 -2.51 -2.22
CA ASP A 683 36.67 -3.31 -2.96
C ASP A 683 35.67 -3.95 -1.97
N SER A 684 34.39 -3.62 -2.10
CA SER A 684 33.29 -4.09 -1.25
C SER A 684 33.12 -5.61 -1.29
N ASP A 685 33.42 -6.25 -2.42
CA ASP A 685 33.33 -7.71 -2.58
C ASP A 685 34.31 -8.43 -1.66
N ASN A 686 35.50 -7.84 -1.44
CA ASN A 686 36.53 -8.39 -0.58
C ASN A 686 36.10 -8.30 0.90
N TYR A 687 35.38 -7.23 1.28
CA TYR A 687 34.80 -7.11 2.63
C TYR A 687 33.67 -8.13 2.84
N CYS A 688 32.77 -8.30 1.86
CA CYS A 688 31.68 -9.28 1.94
C CYS A 688 32.21 -10.72 2.03
N ALA A 689 33.19 -11.12 1.19
CA ALA A 689 33.77 -12.46 1.24
C ALA A 689 34.61 -12.75 2.49
N ALA A 690 35.05 -11.70 3.21
CA ALA A 690 35.78 -11.78 4.47
C ALA A 690 34.88 -11.95 5.70
N ASP A 691 33.57 -11.70 5.61
CA ASP A 691 32.59 -11.98 6.67
C ASP A 691 32.24 -13.48 6.66
N THR A 692 33.09 -14.28 7.30
CA THR A 692 33.01 -15.75 7.22
C THR A 692 32.04 -16.37 8.21
N ASP A 693 31.63 -15.63 9.25
CA ASP A 693 30.66 -16.08 10.24
C ASP A 693 29.25 -15.51 10.02
N GLY A 694 29.08 -14.61 9.05
CA GLY A 694 27.80 -14.06 8.63
C GLY A 694 27.21 -13.07 9.64
N ASN A 695 28.03 -12.48 10.50
CA ASN A 695 27.58 -11.52 11.51
C ASN A 695 27.49 -10.07 10.99
N GLY A 696 28.07 -9.79 9.81
CA GLY A 696 27.99 -8.49 9.12
C GLY A 696 29.08 -7.51 9.49
N ILE A 697 30.09 -7.96 10.24
CA ILE A 697 31.21 -7.16 10.70
C ILE A 697 32.49 -7.97 10.50
N VAL A 698 33.26 -7.62 9.47
CA VAL A 698 34.59 -8.20 9.26
C VAL A 698 35.52 -7.81 10.41
N ASN A 699 35.92 -8.79 11.21
CA ASN A 699 36.70 -8.58 12.41
C ASN A 699 37.69 -9.75 12.65
N PRO A 700 38.59 -9.67 13.65
CA PRO A 700 39.59 -10.72 13.86
C PRO A 700 39.03 -12.12 14.14
N ALA A 701 37.77 -12.27 14.55
CA ALA A 701 37.12 -13.57 14.73
C ALA A 701 36.85 -14.28 13.39
N ASP A 702 36.68 -13.54 12.29
CA ASP A 702 36.57 -14.11 10.95
C ASP A 702 37.85 -14.83 10.53
N ALA A 703 39.02 -14.36 10.98
CA ALA A 703 40.27 -15.04 10.71
C ALA A 703 40.31 -16.46 11.32
N ASP A 704 39.69 -16.66 12.48
CA ASP A 704 39.63 -17.99 13.13
C ASP A 704 38.69 -18.94 12.37
N VAL A 705 37.56 -18.45 11.87
CA VAL A 705 36.61 -19.23 11.05
C VAL A 705 37.22 -19.55 9.68
N PHE A 706 37.88 -18.57 9.06
CA PHE A 706 38.62 -18.73 7.83
C PHE A 706 39.73 -19.80 7.92
N LEU A 707 40.51 -19.78 9.00
CA LEU A 707 41.52 -20.80 9.28
C LEU A 707 40.92 -22.18 9.51
N GLN A 708 39.72 -22.27 10.09
CA GLN A 708 39.01 -23.55 10.22
C GLN A 708 38.55 -24.07 8.85
N THR A 709 38.07 -23.21 7.97
CA THR A 709 37.64 -23.56 6.60
C THR A 709 38.81 -24.09 5.75
N LEU A 710 40.00 -23.49 5.86
CA LEU A 710 41.24 -23.99 5.23
C LEU A 710 41.68 -25.38 5.70
N LEU A 711 41.26 -25.78 6.89
CA LEU A 711 41.64 -27.03 7.53
C LEU A 711 40.59 -28.14 7.37
N GLN A 712 39.45 -27.85 6.73
CA GLN A 712 38.47 -28.87 6.36
C GLN A 712 38.91 -29.55 5.05
N PRO A 713 38.99 -30.90 5.01
CA PRO A 713 39.53 -31.66 3.89
C PRO A 713 38.63 -31.73 2.66
#